data_AF-A0AAV2IRU2-F1
#
_entry.id   AF-A0AAV2IRU2-F1
#
_cell.length_a   1.000
_cell.length_b   1.000
_cell.length_c   1.000
_cell.angle_alpha   90.00
_cell.angle_beta   90.00
_cell.angle_gamma   90.00
#
_symmetry.space_group_name_H-M   'P 1'
#
loop_
_entity.id
_entity.type
_entity.pdbx_description
1 polymer ?
#
loop_
_entity_poly.entity_id
_entity_poly.type
_entity_poly.pdbx_seq_one_letter_code
_entity_poly.pdbx_strand_id
1 'polypeptide(L)'
;MALTCGVPQGSILGPLLFNLYMLPLVTYILDSWDSGTIRDMIREDSEDNEACCCPQTTTSLKHTADGVLLGAVGAYDWNGTVVLQTPTASIVPGKNSFYNSETEAGYEQLAGYLGYDVQSASTPSGLLYITGAPRYNHTGRVVVYRLDQDNNISISQILKGEQIGSYFGSVLQTVDVDKDSFTDLLLVGAPMFMGKEKDEQGQVYVYKINENGRFEHQFTLTPINQSCCAAHSDVCANKNEPCGARFGTAIAAVSDLNLDGFNDVAIGAPLENDHKGAVYIYHGEGGTLKEKHVQRIPAGGDDDKIKFFGQSIHGVMDLNGDGITDVTIGGLGGVSLFWSRDVAELQANMTFDPPKIRLQKAQYQCEHNGRKSVCVTTEVCFVYTIKSENKDQTVSHEIFYNLTVDALRAKARAAFLDKDGKSDRRIRRTFSIRDGERKCLQESFMMSARLDFKDPLMVSLDFGLVNEDKGPVLDENLPRAINKTIPLVDCGSDERCIADLSLKAEPSVRTMVIKAKEKIDVKIRIKNTKDNAYNTKLTVSFSPNINYVKVEPEKDCYLNNSKVECAVGYPFLGSNVEENLEVKFDVNSAHIQKEIQINVTATSDSEELEATLYDNSAQISIPVKYEAGLIFTVWPADEHVVVKEGEQFAAVFNDTRMIGEEVNITYTVEKTGLIETPDLYLEVTYPRLSPMKNYLLYLTNIKTSPQVFCDTGRLINSENLNPNIFKPNPKKETLGNFLVSCENLPCASFVCTIPEAKTSQVNVTFRVWKPTFITADFSNLHMLVNATLGIKNTDLFVLSSSSRTRSVKVQISKETLGGIPFWYIILSILIGLLILALVIFILWKMGFFKRKPREFSKEDMMD
;
A
#
# COMPACT_ATOMS: atom_id res chain seq x y z
N MET A 1 -38.38 -36.67 15.21
CA MET A 1 -37.31 -37.70 15.36
C MET A 1 -36.33 -37.45 14.22
N ALA A 2 -35.37 -36.55 14.42
CA ALA A 2 -34.39 -36.14 13.40
C ALA A 2 -33.04 -36.74 13.78
N LEU A 3 -32.47 -37.52 12.86
CA LEU A 3 -31.17 -38.17 13.02
C LEU A 3 -30.06 -37.12 13.09
N THR A 4 -29.41 -37.03 14.25
CA THR A 4 -28.13 -36.33 14.42
C THR A 4 -27.03 -37.24 13.91
N CYS A 5 -26.46 -36.94 12.73
CA CYS A 5 -25.23 -37.59 12.26
C CYS A 5 -24.04 -37.14 13.13
N GLY A 6 -23.40 -38.11 13.77
CA GLY A 6 -22.29 -37.89 14.69
C GLY A 6 -21.00 -37.44 13.99
N VAL A 7 -20.36 -36.44 14.57
CA VAL A 7 -18.96 -36.05 14.27
C VAL A 7 -18.02 -37.03 15.01
N PRO A 8 -16.91 -37.51 14.43
CA PRO A 8 -15.96 -38.34 15.14
C PRO A 8 -15.31 -37.55 16.29
N GLN A 9 -15.30 -38.12 17.48
CA GLN A 9 -14.61 -37.58 18.66
C GLN A 9 -13.11 -37.46 18.37
N GLY A 10 -12.58 -36.23 18.30
CA GLY A 10 -11.14 -36.00 18.14
C GLY A 10 -10.68 -34.61 17.69
N SER A 11 -11.58 -33.71 17.29
CA SER A 11 -11.21 -32.35 16.86
C SER A 11 -12.07 -31.29 17.55
N ILE A 12 -11.43 -30.44 18.35
CA ILE A 12 -12.02 -29.23 18.93
C ILE A 12 -12.16 -28.22 17.78
N LEU A 13 -13.29 -28.29 17.06
CA LEU A 13 -13.65 -27.42 15.94
C LEU A 13 -14.71 -26.40 16.39
N GLY A 14 -14.67 -25.22 15.78
CA GLY A 14 -15.26 -23.95 16.22
C GLY A 14 -16.78 -23.93 16.46
N PRO A 15 -17.28 -22.83 17.07
CA PRO A 15 -18.67 -22.76 17.48
C PRO A 15 -19.59 -22.58 16.27
N LEU A 16 -20.22 -23.67 15.84
CA LEU A 16 -21.48 -23.64 15.12
C LEU A 16 -22.60 -23.37 16.13
N LEU A 17 -23.02 -22.11 16.30
CA LEU A 17 -24.22 -21.80 17.08
C LEU A 17 -25.06 -20.70 16.41
N PHE A 18 -26.28 -21.12 16.06
CA PHE A 18 -27.36 -20.36 15.46
C PHE A 18 -27.68 -19.06 16.20
N ASN A 19 -27.98 -18.00 15.46
CA ASN A 19 -28.71 -16.83 15.95
C ASN A 19 -30.11 -17.28 16.43
N LEU A 20 -30.34 -17.26 17.75
CA LEU A 20 -31.53 -17.83 18.41
C LEU A 20 -32.86 -17.10 18.11
N TYR A 21 -32.85 -15.96 17.42
CA TYR A 21 -34.08 -15.24 17.04
C TYR A 21 -34.77 -15.76 15.77
N MET A 22 -34.15 -16.70 15.05
CA MET A 22 -34.61 -17.13 13.73
C MET A 22 -35.16 -18.56 13.70
N LEU A 23 -35.32 -19.23 14.84
CA LEU A 23 -35.88 -20.58 14.88
C LEU A 23 -37.28 -20.71 14.26
N PRO A 24 -38.22 -19.76 14.42
CA PRO A 24 -39.55 -19.86 13.79
C PRO A 24 -39.55 -19.51 12.29
N LEU A 25 -38.67 -18.58 11.87
CA LEU A 25 -38.61 -18.12 10.48
C LEU A 25 -37.82 -19.09 9.60
N VAL A 26 -36.75 -19.69 10.14
CA VAL A 26 -35.94 -20.71 9.46
C VAL A 26 -36.74 -22.00 9.30
N THR A 27 -37.54 -22.43 10.29
CA THR A 27 -38.48 -23.54 10.08
C THR A 27 -39.54 -23.20 9.05
N TYR A 28 -40.10 -21.98 9.05
CA TYR A 28 -41.09 -21.58 8.05
C TYR A 28 -40.51 -21.52 6.63
N ILE A 29 -39.27 -21.01 6.49
CA ILE A 29 -38.57 -20.96 5.20
C ILE A 29 -38.21 -22.38 4.74
N LEU A 30 -37.63 -23.23 5.60
CA LEU A 30 -37.31 -24.62 5.27
C LEU A 30 -38.56 -25.46 4.94
N ASP A 31 -39.70 -25.21 5.60
CA ASP A 31 -40.98 -25.85 5.30
C ASP A 31 -41.62 -25.33 3.99
N SER A 32 -41.23 -24.14 3.52
CA SER A 32 -41.73 -23.53 2.28
C SER A 32 -40.94 -23.91 1.03
N TRP A 33 -39.80 -24.60 1.17
CA TRP A 33 -38.97 -24.97 0.03
C TRP A 33 -39.61 -26.12 -0.75
N ASP A 34 -39.82 -25.91 -2.05
CA ASP A 34 -40.30 -26.96 -2.92
C ASP A 34 -39.29 -28.12 -2.94
N SER A 35 -39.79 -29.33 -2.70
CA SER A 35 -39.02 -30.57 -2.58
C SER A 35 -38.11 -30.86 -3.79
N GLY A 36 -38.32 -30.19 -4.92
CA GLY A 36 -37.47 -30.24 -6.12
C GLY A 36 -36.12 -29.52 -5.95
N THR A 37 -36.08 -28.35 -5.32
CA THR A 37 -34.87 -27.50 -5.24
C THR A 37 -33.80 -28.10 -4.33
N ILE A 38 -34.22 -28.66 -3.19
CA ILE A 38 -33.34 -29.42 -2.28
C ILE A 38 -32.90 -30.72 -2.95
N ARG A 39 -33.78 -31.36 -3.73
CA ARG A 39 -33.42 -32.57 -4.48
C ARG A 39 -32.36 -32.27 -5.52
N ASP A 40 -32.45 -31.18 -6.29
CA ASP A 40 -31.46 -30.88 -7.34
C ASP A 40 -30.08 -30.52 -6.76
N MET A 41 -30.01 -29.85 -5.60
CA MET A 41 -28.75 -29.65 -4.85
C MET A 41 -28.12 -30.97 -4.40
N ILE A 42 -28.93 -31.98 -4.07
CA ILE A 42 -28.50 -33.31 -3.59
C ILE A 42 -28.32 -34.31 -4.76
N ARG A 43 -28.99 -34.11 -5.90
CA ARG A 43 -29.02 -35.07 -7.02
C ARG A 43 -27.73 -35.06 -7.83
N GLU A 44 -27.01 -33.95 -7.87
CA GLU A 44 -25.65 -33.89 -8.42
C GLU A 44 -24.61 -34.59 -7.53
N ASP A 45 -24.95 -34.92 -6.27
CA ASP A 45 -24.03 -35.54 -5.30
C ASP A 45 -24.05 -37.10 -5.30
N SER A 46 -24.73 -37.78 -6.24
CA SER A 46 -24.82 -39.27 -6.19
C SER A 46 -24.78 -40.01 -7.53
N GLU A 47 -23.59 -40.50 -7.91
CA GLU A 47 -23.47 -41.82 -8.57
C GLU A 47 -23.07 -42.93 -7.59
N ASP A 48 -22.58 -42.62 -6.38
CA ASP A 48 -22.23 -43.63 -5.38
C ASP A 48 -23.07 -43.49 -4.10
N ASN A 49 -23.82 -44.55 -3.80
CA ASN A 49 -24.58 -44.73 -2.57
C ASN A 49 -23.64 -44.74 -1.35
N GLU A 50 -23.68 -43.69 -0.52
CA GLU A 50 -23.76 -43.76 0.96
C GLU A 50 -23.68 -42.35 1.59
N ALA A 51 -24.63 -42.04 2.48
CA ALA A 51 -24.75 -40.84 3.34
C ALA A 51 -25.24 -39.51 2.71
N CYS A 52 -26.55 -39.35 2.55
CA CYS A 52 -27.20 -38.04 2.37
C CYS A 52 -26.95 -37.14 3.60
N CYS A 53 -26.05 -36.15 3.50
CA CYS A 53 -26.04 -35.00 4.40
C CYS A 53 -26.95 -33.93 3.81
N CYS A 54 -27.98 -33.48 4.54
CA CYS A 54 -28.69 -32.26 4.15
C CYS A 54 -27.68 -31.12 4.02
N PRO A 55 -27.70 -30.32 2.94
CA PRO A 55 -26.89 -29.12 2.86
C PRO A 55 -27.20 -28.26 4.08
N GLN A 56 -26.17 -27.77 4.80
CA GLN A 56 -26.35 -26.83 5.91
C GLN A 56 -26.84 -25.49 5.32
N THR A 57 -28.14 -25.39 5.04
CA THR A 57 -28.76 -24.33 4.21
C THR A 57 -28.88 -22.96 4.89
N THR A 58 -28.38 -22.81 6.12
CA THR A 58 -28.30 -21.50 6.81
C THR A 58 -27.07 -21.44 7.71
N THR A 59 -25.90 -21.16 7.11
CA THR A 59 -24.67 -20.87 7.88
C THR A 59 -24.54 -19.37 8.20
N SER A 60 -25.03 -18.50 7.32
CA SER A 60 -25.06 -17.04 7.47
C SER A 60 -26.32 -16.45 6.83
N LEU A 61 -26.71 -15.23 7.24
CA LEU A 61 -27.95 -14.58 6.80
C LEU A 61 -27.80 -13.06 6.78
N LYS A 62 -28.28 -12.42 5.70
CA LYS A 62 -28.36 -10.97 5.58
C LYS A 62 -29.70 -10.53 4.98
N HIS A 63 -30.35 -9.55 5.62
CA HIS A 63 -31.45 -8.82 5.02
C HIS A 63 -30.93 -7.78 4.02
N THR A 64 -31.53 -7.76 2.84
CA THR A 64 -31.22 -6.83 1.75
C THR A 64 -32.52 -6.16 1.27
N ALA A 65 -32.41 -5.12 0.43
CA ALA A 65 -33.59 -4.47 -0.14
C ALA A 65 -34.43 -5.44 -1.01
N ASP A 66 -33.78 -6.42 -1.65
CA ASP A 66 -34.43 -7.35 -2.59
C ASP A 66 -34.99 -8.61 -1.91
N GLY A 67 -34.55 -8.92 -0.69
CA GLY A 67 -34.93 -10.13 0.02
C GLY A 67 -33.93 -10.57 1.08
N VAL A 68 -33.94 -11.85 1.42
CA VAL A 68 -33.06 -12.46 2.41
C VAL A 68 -31.98 -13.27 1.68
N LEU A 69 -30.71 -12.91 1.88
CA LEU A 69 -29.56 -13.65 1.38
C LEU A 69 -29.10 -14.66 2.43
N LEU A 70 -28.94 -15.92 2.02
CA LEU A 70 -28.56 -17.04 2.87
C LEU A 70 -27.28 -17.70 2.35
N GLY A 71 -26.40 -18.11 3.25
CA GLY A 71 -25.24 -18.93 2.95
C GLY A 71 -25.52 -20.43 3.08
N ALA A 72 -25.16 -21.22 2.07
CA ALA A 72 -25.32 -22.68 2.01
C ALA A 72 -23.96 -23.36 1.79
N VAL A 73 -23.15 -23.41 2.85
CA VAL A 73 -21.73 -23.87 2.82
C VAL A 73 -21.57 -25.33 2.37
N GLY A 74 -22.52 -26.19 2.75
CA GLY A 74 -22.46 -27.62 2.47
C GLY A 74 -22.86 -28.03 1.05
N ALA A 75 -23.35 -27.11 0.22
CA ALA A 75 -23.80 -27.43 -1.14
C ALA A 75 -22.61 -27.80 -2.06
N TYR A 76 -22.86 -28.68 -3.03
CA TYR A 76 -21.92 -29.05 -4.09
C TYR A 76 -20.56 -29.54 -3.55
N ASP A 77 -20.53 -30.62 -2.76
CA ASP A 77 -19.31 -31.17 -2.14
C ASP A 77 -18.56 -30.14 -1.27
N TRP A 78 -19.30 -29.40 -0.44
CA TRP A 78 -18.76 -28.29 0.37
C TRP A 78 -18.08 -27.17 -0.43
N ASN A 79 -18.25 -27.10 -1.75
CA ASN A 79 -17.83 -25.92 -2.50
C ASN A 79 -18.64 -24.69 -2.04
N GLY A 80 -19.90 -24.91 -1.71
CA GLY A 80 -20.82 -23.94 -1.15
C GLY A 80 -21.55 -23.12 -2.21
N THR A 81 -22.67 -22.52 -1.81
CA THR A 81 -23.42 -21.55 -2.62
C THR A 81 -24.16 -20.57 -1.71
N VAL A 82 -24.91 -19.67 -2.32
CA VAL A 82 -25.80 -18.72 -1.64
C VAL A 82 -27.22 -18.88 -2.17
N VAL A 83 -28.21 -18.51 -1.36
CA VAL A 83 -29.62 -18.54 -1.74
C VAL A 83 -30.21 -17.17 -1.48
N LEU A 84 -30.70 -16.51 -2.53
CA LEU A 84 -31.45 -15.26 -2.38
C LEU A 84 -32.95 -15.59 -2.41
N GLN A 85 -33.61 -15.40 -1.27
CA GLN A 85 -35.05 -15.54 -1.12
C GLN A 85 -35.71 -14.16 -1.29
N THR A 86 -36.32 -13.94 -2.45
CA THR A 86 -37.15 -12.76 -2.69
C THR A 86 -38.61 -13.06 -2.33
N PRO A 87 -39.52 -12.06 -2.28
CA PRO A 87 -40.94 -12.29 -2.05
C PRO A 87 -41.63 -13.14 -3.14
N THR A 88 -41.03 -13.29 -4.32
CA THR A 88 -41.66 -13.94 -5.48
C THR A 88 -40.95 -15.19 -5.98
N ALA A 89 -39.65 -15.33 -5.70
CA ALA A 89 -38.82 -16.45 -6.17
C ALA A 89 -37.62 -16.70 -5.26
N SER A 90 -37.10 -17.93 -5.29
CA SER A 90 -35.80 -18.30 -4.74
C SER A 90 -34.77 -18.40 -5.87
N ILE A 91 -33.64 -17.73 -5.71
CA ILE A 91 -32.53 -17.76 -6.68
C ILE A 91 -31.39 -18.55 -6.07
N VAL A 92 -31.00 -19.64 -6.75
CA VAL A 92 -29.94 -20.55 -6.32
C VAL A 92 -28.92 -20.67 -7.46
N PRO A 93 -27.73 -20.07 -7.33
CA PRO A 93 -26.68 -20.22 -8.32
C PRO A 93 -26.12 -21.65 -8.33
N GLY A 94 -25.85 -22.18 -9.53
CA GLY A 94 -25.25 -23.50 -9.72
C GLY A 94 -23.76 -23.58 -9.34
N LYS A 95 -23.21 -24.79 -9.29
CA LYS A 95 -21.85 -25.13 -8.79
C LYS A 95 -20.71 -24.23 -9.31
N ASN A 96 -20.75 -23.85 -10.60
CA ASN A 96 -19.68 -23.09 -11.25
C ASN A 96 -19.99 -21.59 -11.42
N SER A 97 -21.09 -21.09 -10.86
CA SER A 97 -21.53 -19.69 -11.05
C SER A 97 -20.56 -18.66 -10.46
N PHE A 98 -19.75 -19.07 -9.49
CA PHE A 98 -18.75 -18.25 -8.80
C PHE A 98 -17.30 -18.61 -9.18
N TYR A 99 -17.11 -19.34 -10.28
CA TYR A 99 -15.79 -19.70 -10.79
C TYR A 99 -15.43 -18.86 -12.01
N ASN A 100 -14.26 -18.23 -11.98
CA ASN A 100 -13.75 -17.48 -13.13
C ASN A 100 -12.52 -18.20 -13.72
N SER A 101 -12.73 -18.93 -14.83
CA SER A 101 -11.71 -19.76 -15.49
C SER A 101 -10.52 -18.97 -16.03
N GLU A 102 -10.68 -17.69 -16.37
CA GLU A 102 -9.58 -16.85 -16.86
C GLU A 102 -8.60 -16.49 -15.74
N THR A 103 -9.14 -16.27 -14.53
CA THR A 103 -8.35 -15.79 -13.37
C THR A 103 -7.99 -16.87 -12.35
N GLU A 104 -8.65 -18.03 -12.42
CA GLU A 104 -8.60 -19.10 -11.41
C GLU A 104 -8.25 -20.47 -12.02
N ALA A 105 -7.62 -20.48 -13.20
CA ALA A 105 -7.08 -21.69 -13.81
C ALA A 105 -6.01 -22.32 -12.90
N GLY A 106 -6.28 -23.54 -12.40
CA GLY A 106 -5.34 -24.31 -11.56
C GLY A 106 -5.58 -24.25 -10.05
N TYR A 107 -6.62 -23.55 -9.57
CA TYR A 107 -7.01 -23.61 -8.15
C TYR A 107 -7.90 -24.82 -7.84
N GLU A 108 -7.74 -25.38 -6.63
CA GLU A 108 -8.60 -26.43 -6.12
C GLU A 108 -9.99 -25.87 -5.78
N GLN A 109 -11.02 -26.38 -6.45
CA GLN A 109 -12.42 -25.95 -6.28
C GLN A 109 -13.17 -26.71 -5.18
N LEU A 110 -12.52 -27.67 -4.53
CA LEU A 110 -13.19 -28.57 -3.59
C LEU A 110 -13.20 -27.98 -2.17
N ALA A 111 -14.32 -28.13 -1.46
CA ALA A 111 -14.46 -27.68 -0.07
C ALA A 111 -14.12 -26.20 0.19
N GLY A 112 -14.47 -25.29 -0.74
CA GLY A 112 -14.19 -23.86 -0.64
C GLY A 112 -14.98 -23.11 0.44
N TYR A 113 -16.11 -23.68 0.89
CA TYR A 113 -17.02 -23.11 1.87
C TYR A 113 -17.61 -21.75 1.47
N LEU A 114 -17.96 -21.57 0.20
CA LEU A 114 -18.66 -20.38 -0.25
C LEU A 114 -20.00 -20.23 0.49
N GLY A 115 -20.36 -19.00 0.87
CA GLY A 115 -21.53 -18.75 1.71
C GLY A 115 -21.24 -18.88 3.20
N TYR A 116 -19.97 -18.99 3.61
CA TYR A 116 -19.62 -19.05 5.04
C TYR A 116 -20.13 -17.82 5.77
N ASP A 117 -19.90 -16.65 5.16
CA ASP A 117 -20.53 -15.41 5.54
C ASP A 117 -21.09 -14.69 4.31
N VAL A 118 -22.15 -13.92 4.50
CA VAL A 118 -22.84 -13.19 3.43
C VAL A 118 -23.16 -11.77 3.87
N GLN A 119 -22.90 -10.81 2.99
CA GLN A 119 -23.18 -9.41 3.23
C GLN A 119 -23.63 -8.72 1.94
N SER A 120 -24.13 -7.49 2.06
CA SER A 120 -24.47 -6.64 0.93
C SER A 120 -23.89 -5.23 1.11
N ALA A 121 -23.56 -4.58 0.00
CA ALA A 121 -23.13 -3.19 -0.05
C ALA A 121 -24.07 -2.37 -0.95
N SER A 122 -24.57 -1.26 -0.42
CA SER A 122 -25.35 -0.28 -1.17
C SER A 122 -24.41 0.65 -1.92
N THR A 123 -24.62 0.84 -3.22
CA THR A 123 -23.81 1.76 -4.02
C THR A 123 -24.71 2.63 -4.90
N PRO A 124 -24.23 3.78 -5.40
CA PRO A 124 -24.99 4.62 -6.32
C PRO A 124 -25.40 3.89 -7.61
N SER A 125 -24.68 2.83 -7.98
CA SER A 125 -24.95 2.00 -9.17
C SER A 125 -25.84 0.78 -8.87
N GLY A 126 -26.35 0.64 -7.64
CA GLY A 126 -27.19 -0.47 -7.19
C GLY A 126 -26.54 -1.35 -6.13
N LEU A 127 -27.21 -2.46 -5.79
CA LEU A 127 -26.80 -3.37 -4.74
C LEU A 127 -25.68 -4.32 -5.20
N LEU A 128 -24.66 -4.49 -4.36
CA LEU A 128 -23.64 -5.52 -4.47
C LEU A 128 -23.90 -6.60 -3.43
N TYR A 129 -23.81 -7.86 -3.83
CA TYR A 129 -23.80 -8.99 -2.92
C TYR A 129 -22.37 -9.47 -2.69
N ILE A 130 -22.07 -9.89 -1.47
CA ILE A 130 -20.73 -10.23 -1.02
C ILE A 130 -20.82 -11.57 -0.29
N THR A 131 -19.93 -12.49 -0.62
CA THR A 131 -19.86 -13.78 0.08
C THR A 131 -18.44 -14.24 0.30
N GLY A 132 -18.21 -14.83 1.46
CA GLY A 132 -16.94 -15.39 1.89
C GLY A 132 -16.79 -16.87 1.55
N ALA A 133 -15.58 -17.26 1.17
CA ALA A 133 -15.17 -18.65 0.97
C ALA A 133 -13.80 -18.89 1.63
N PRO A 134 -13.75 -19.03 2.97
CA PRO A 134 -12.50 -18.97 3.74
C PRO A 134 -11.56 -20.16 3.54
N ARG A 135 -12.05 -21.27 2.97
CA ARG A 135 -11.23 -22.45 2.67
C ARG A 135 -10.76 -22.53 1.22
N TYR A 136 -11.27 -21.65 0.35
CA TYR A 136 -10.93 -21.67 -1.06
C TYR A 136 -9.41 -21.50 -1.25
N ASN A 137 -8.80 -22.44 -1.98
CA ASN A 137 -7.35 -22.49 -2.20
C ASN A 137 -6.52 -22.38 -0.89
N HIS A 138 -7.08 -22.85 0.23
CA HIS A 138 -6.56 -22.79 1.60
C HIS A 138 -6.17 -21.40 2.16
N THR A 139 -6.24 -20.35 1.34
CA THR A 139 -5.91 -18.96 1.69
C THR A 139 -7.17 -18.16 2.00
N GLY A 140 -8.31 -18.56 1.41
CA GLY A 140 -9.58 -17.88 1.53
C GLY A 140 -9.78 -16.81 0.45
N ARG A 141 -11.05 -16.53 0.14
CA ARG A 141 -11.44 -15.46 -0.78
C ARG A 141 -12.77 -14.84 -0.39
N VAL A 142 -13.03 -13.65 -0.92
CA VAL A 142 -14.33 -12.97 -0.88
C VAL A 142 -14.75 -12.66 -2.31
N VAL A 143 -15.98 -13.01 -2.66
CA VAL A 143 -16.55 -12.79 -3.99
C VAL A 143 -17.61 -11.70 -3.88
N VAL A 144 -17.44 -10.66 -4.70
CA VAL A 144 -18.38 -9.53 -4.85
C VAL A 144 -19.05 -9.66 -6.20
N TYR A 145 -20.38 -9.67 -6.23
CA TYR A 145 -21.15 -9.98 -7.43
C TYR A 145 -22.48 -9.23 -7.49
N ARG A 146 -23.07 -9.22 -8.68
CA ARG A 146 -24.41 -8.71 -8.97
C ARG A 146 -25.24 -9.79 -9.65
N LEU A 147 -26.56 -9.65 -9.56
CA LEU A 147 -27.50 -10.40 -10.39
C LEU A 147 -27.78 -9.62 -11.67
N ASP A 148 -27.70 -10.30 -12.81
CA ASP A 148 -28.13 -9.73 -14.09
C ASP A 148 -29.66 -9.78 -14.25
N GLN A 149 -30.17 -9.33 -15.40
CA GLN A 149 -31.62 -9.30 -15.68
C GLN A 149 -32.28 -10.68 -15.70
N ASP A 150 -31.49 -11.73 -15.94
CA ASP A 150 -31.92 -13.13 -15.99
C ASP A 150 -31.65 -13.87 -14.67
N ASN A 151 -31.28 -13.13 -13.61
CA ASN A 151 -30.88 -13.63 -12.28
C ASN A 151 -29.61 -14.49 -12.28
N ASN A 152 -28.75 -14.36 -13.30
CA ASN A 152 -27.43 -15.01 -13.28
C ASN A 152 -26.41 -14.15 -12.53
N ILE A 153 -25.38 -14.84 -12.02
CA ILE A 153 -24.29 -14.21 -11.27
C ILE A 153 -23.31 -13.54 -12.23
N SER A 154 -23.07 -12.25 -12.01
CA SER A 154 -21.99 -11.49 -12.63
C SER A 154 -20.97 -11.08 -11.57
N ILE A 155 -19.79 -11.70 -11.62
CA ILE A 155 -18.72 -11.44 -10.65
C ILE A 155 -18.13 -10.04 -10.94
N SER A 156 -18.27 -9.14 -9.98
CA SER A 156 -17.71 -7.78 -10.05
C SER A 156 -16.26 -7.74 -9.58
N GLN A 157 -15.92 -8.49 -8.53
CA GLN A 157 -14.58 -8.52 -7.95
C GLN A 157 -14.35 -9.78 -7.12
N ILE A 158 -13.09 -10.23 -7.05
CA ILE A 158 -12.63 -11.29 -6.14
C ILE A 158 -11.49 -10.72 -5.29
N LEU A 159 -11.62 -10.77 -3.97
CA LEU A 159 -10.57 -10.44 -3.00
C LEU A 159 -9.94 -11.75 -2.52
N LYS A 160 -8.60 -11.83 -2.52
CA LYS A 160 -7.85 -13.06 -2.19
C LYS A 160 -7.12 -12.90 -0.86
N GLY A 161 -7.16 -13.93 -0.02
CA GLY A 161 -6.36 -13.99 1.21
C GLY A 161 -4.87 -14.18 0.91
N GLU A 162 -4.01 -13.61 1.74
CA GLU A 162 -2.55 -13.63 1.53
C GLU A 162 -1.86 -14.83 2.19
N GLN A 163 -2.44 -15.39 3.26
CA GLN A 163 -1.80 -16.42 4.09
C GLN A 163 -2.65 -17.69 4.15
N ILE A 164 -2.02 -18.84 3.88
CA ILE A 164 -2.64 -20.16 3.99
C ILE A 164 -3.09 -20.40 5.44
N GLY A 165 -4.30 -20.90 5.62
CA GLY A 165 -4.88 -21.21 6.92
C GLY A 165 -5.40 -20.00 7.69
N SER A 166 -5.26 -18.78 7.16
CA SER A 166 -5.72 -17.55 7.84
C SER A 166 -7.24 -17.44 7.98
N TYR A 167 -7.98 -18.24 7.20
CA TYR A 167 -9.43 -18.26 7.15
C TYR A 167 -10.04 -16.94 6.65
N PHE A 168 -9.32 -16.23 5.77
CA PHE A 168 -9.73 -14.96 5.19
C PHE A 168 -11.09 -15.03 4.50
N GLY A 169 -11.99 -14.12 4.87
CA GLY A 169 -13.36 -14.12 4.33
C GLY A 169 -14.34 -14.93 5.17
N SER A 170 -13.97 -15.34 6.39
CA SER A 170 -14.90 -16.02 7.30
C SER A 170 -15.84 -15.08 8.04
N VAL A 171 -15.51 -13.79 8.10
CA VAL A 171 -16.30 -12.74 8.74
C VAL A 171 -16.27 -11.52 7.83
N LEU A 172 -17.43 -11.01 7.47
CA LEU A 172 -17.62 -9.89 6.55
C LEU A 172 -18.51 -8.86 7.22
N GLN A 173 -18.11 -7.59 7.18
CA GLN A 173 -18.98 -6.52 7.62
C GLN A 173 -18.86 -5.31 6.71
N THR A 174 -19.99 -4.84 6.23
CA THR A 174 -20.10 -3.57 5.50
C THR A 174 -20.48 -2.45 6.46
N VAL A 175 -19.93 -1.26 6.21
CA VAL A 175 -20.15 -0.07 7.04
C VAL A 175 -20.40 1.12 6.12
N ASP A 176 -21.52 1.79 6.35
CA ASP A 176 -21.77 3.17 5.93
C ASP A 176 -21.21 4.05 7.06
N VAL A 177 -20.07 4.69 6.84
CA VAL A 177 -19.35 5.43 7.88
C VAL A 177 -19.91 6.84 7.99
N ASP A 178 -20.20 7.53 6.89
CA ASP A 178 -20.65 8.92 6.91
C ASP A 178 -22.18 9.12 6.91
N LYS A 179 -22.94 8.01 6.99
CA LYS A 179 -24.40 7.96 7.08
C LYS A 179 -25.09 8.50 5.83
N ASP A 180 -24.46 8.40 4.67
CA ASP A 180 -25.04 8.83 3.39
C ASP A 180 -25.97 7.79 2.74
N SER A 181 -26.20 6.65 3.42
CA SER A 181 -26.96 5.48 2.97
C SER A 181 -26.26 4.60 1.92
N PHE A 182 -25.02 4.92 1.56
CA PHE A 182 -24.14 4.08 0.75
C PHE A 182 -23.08 3.42 1.62
N THR A 183 -22.59 2.28 1.16
CA THR A 183 -21.55 1.54 1.87
C THR A 183 -20.19 2.12 1.54
N ASP A 184 -19.46 2.59 2.54
CA ASP A 184 -18.09 3.07 2.37
C ASP A 184 -17.06 1.94 2.42
N LEU A 185 -17.23 1.05 3.41
CA LEU A 185 -16.22 0.08 3.78
C LEU A 185 -16.74 -1.36 3.74
N LEU A 186 -15.84 -2.28 3.42
CA LEU A 186 -15.95 -3.70 3.66
C LEU A 186 -14.78 -4.14 4.54
N LEU A 187 -15.09 -4.64 5.73
CA LEU A 187 -14.15 -5.28 6.63
C LEU A 187 -14.18 -6.79 6.41
N VAL A 188 -13.00 -7.39 6.25
CA VAL A 188 -12.83 -8.82 6.05
C VAL A 188 -11.96 -9.40 7.15
N GLY A 189 -12.52 -10.29 7.97
CA GLY A 189 -11.81 -11.01 9.00
C GLY A 189 -11.01 -12.18 8.46
N ALA A 190 -9.80 -12.36 9.02
CA ALA A 190 -8.96 -13.54 8.91
C ALA A 190 -8.51 -13.96 10.33
N PRO A 191 -9.42 -14.56 11.13
CA PRO A 191 -9.18 -14.77 12.56
C PRO A 191 -8.02 -15.73 12.87
N MET A 192 -7.66 -16.60 11.93
CA MET A 192 -6.57 -17.57 12.09
C MET A 192 -5.26 -17.07 11.46
N PHE A 193 -5.18 -15.79 11.10
CA PHE A 193 -3.95 -15.20 10.59
C PHE A 193 -2.83 -15.32 11.63
N MET A 194 -1.69 -15.87 11.20
CA MET A 194 -0.52 -16.11 12.03
C MET A 194 0.34 -14.84 12.12
N GLY A 195 0.53 -14.36 13.34
CA GLY A 195 1.35 -13.20 13.66
C GLY A 195 2.85 -13.47 13.54
N LYS A 196 3.66 -12.45 13.83
CA LYS A 196 5.14 -12.54 13.77
C LYS A 196 5.71 -13.57 14.74
N GLU A 197 5.02 -13.81 15.85
CA GLU A 197 5.44 -14.77 16.88
C GLU A 197 4.90 -16.19 16.62
N LYS A 198 4.29 -16.42 15.44
CA LYS A 198 3.61 -17.67 15.06
C LYS A 198 2.43 -18.03 15.98
N ASP A 199 1.82 -17.02 16.56
CA ASP A 199 0.58 -17.07 17.29
C ASP A 199 -0.61 -16.87 16.34
N GLU A 200 -1.78 -17.44 16.65
CA GLU A 200 -3.03 -17.19 15.93
C GLU A 200 -3.57 -15.80 16.31
N GLN A 201 -2.83 -14.75 15.95
CA GLN A 201 -3.12 -13.37 16.29
C GLN A 201 -4.49 -12.95 15.73
N GLY A 202 -4.77 -13.31 14.49
CA GLY A 202 -5.92 -12.84 13.73
C GLY A 202 -5.74 -11.42 13.21
N GLN A 203 -6.46 -11.10 12.14
CA GLN A 203 -6.30 -9.85 11.41
C GLN A 203 -7.61 -9.43 10.72
N VAL A 204 -7.84 -8.12 10.57
CA VAL A 204 -9.01 -7.59 9.83
C VAL A 204 -8.55 -6.61 8.76
N TYR A 205 -8.89 -6.91 7.51
CA TYR A 205 -8.58 -6.07 6.35
C TYR A 205 -9.69 -5.06 6.12
N VAL A 206 -9.33 -3.79 5.96
CA VAL A 206 -10.27 -2.71 5.68
C VAL A 206 -10.17 -2.34 4.20
N TYR A 207 -11.27 -2.52 3.47
CA TYR A 207 -11.39 -2.13 2.08
C TYR A 207 -12.35 -0.96 1.94
N LYS A 208 -11.97 0.08 1.19
CA LYS A 208 -12.84 1.20 0.83
C LYS A 208 -13.39 1.00 -0.58
N ILE A 209 -14.67 1.31 -0.78
CA ILE A 209 -15.25 1.28 -2.12
C ILE A 209 -14.84 2.53 -2.91
N ASN A 210 -14.50 2.36 -4.18
CA ASN A 210 -14.25 3.46 -5.10
C ASN A 210 -15.50 3.82 -5.94
N GLU A 211 -15.42 4.89 -6.72
CA GLU A 211 -16.53 5.36 -7.59
C GLU A 211 -17.01 4.31 -8.61
N ASN A 212 -16.14 3.35 -8.98
CA ASN A 212 -16.47 2.25 -9.89
C ASN A 212 -17.14 1.06 -9.17
N GLY A 213 -17.41 1.17 -7.87
CA GLY A 213 -18.01 0.09 -7.06
C GLY A 213 -17.04 -1.06 -6.76
N ARG A 214 -15.72 -0.82 -6.80
CA ARG A 214 -14.70 -1.81 -6.45
C ARG A 214 -14.09 -1.49 -5.09
N PHE A 215 -13.83 -2.54 -4.32
CA PHE A 215 -13.20 -2.48 -3.01
C PHE A 215 -11.68 -2.45 -3.13
N GLU A 216 -11.04 -1.40 -2.64
CA GLU A 216 -9.60 -1.20 -2.60
C GLU A 216 -9.09 -1.32 -1.17
N HIS A 217 -8.05 -2.11 -0.96
CA HIS A 217 -7.45 -2.30 0.36
C HIS A 217 -6.83 -0.99 0.83
N GLN A 218 -7.21 -0.51 2.02
CA GLN A 218 -6.63 0.71 2.60
C GLN A 218 -5.54 0.36 3.61
N PHE A 219 -5.91 -0.39 4.65
CA PHE A 219 -5.02 -0.78 5.74
C PHE A 219 -5.57 -2.02 6.43
N THR A 220 -4.86 -2.46 7.47
CA THR A 220 -5.19 -3.70 8.16
C THR A 220 -5.09 -3.50 9.67
N LEU A 221 -6.12 -3.93 10.39
CA LEU A 221 -6.24 -3.83 11.84
C LEU A 221 -5.71 -5.08 12.52
N THR A 222 -5.00 -4.89 13.64
CA THR A 222 -4.39 -5.96 14.43
C THR A 222 -4.65 -5.74 15.92
N PRO A 223 -4.77 -6.80 16.73
CA PRO A 223 -4.94 -6.67 18.18
C PRO A 223 -3.65 -6.21 18.85
N ILE A 224 -3.69 -5.92 20.16
CA ILE A 224 -2.46 -5.72 20.92
C ILE A 224 -1.59 -6.97 20.89
N ASN A 225 -0.27 -6.78 20.92
CA ASN A 225 0.67 -7.90 21.00
C ASN A 225 0.47 -8.64 22.32
N GLN A 226 0.28 -9.95 22.23
CA GLN A 226 0.17 -10.82 23.39
C GLN A 226 1.52 -11.47 23.67
N SER A 227 1.92 -11.50 24.95
CA SER A 227 3.08 -12.27 25.36
C SER A 227 2.69 -13.74 25.46
N CYS A 228 2.95 -14.51 24.41
CA CYS A 228 2.67 -15.94 24.38
C CYS A 228 3.63 -16.69 25.32
N CYS A 229 3.11 -17.65 26.09
CA CYS A 229 3.93 -18.55 26.89
C CYS A 229 4.61 -19.58 25.98
N ALA A 230 5.81 -19.26 25.48
CA ALA A 230 6.63 -20.26 24.81
C ALA A 230 7.00 -21.41 25.76
N ALA A 231 7.14 -22.63 25.25
CA ALA A 231 7.42 -23.85 26.00
C ALA A 231 8.69 -23.83 26.90
N HIS A 232 9.47 -22.75 26.88
CA HIS A 232 10.70 -22.53 27.66
C HIS A 232 10.62 -21.35 28.66
N SER A 233 9.43 -20.79 28.90
CA SER A 233 9.25 -19.78 29.97
C SER A 233 8.96 -20.47 31.31
N ASP A 234 9.89 -20.35 32.27
CA ASP A 234 9.77 -20.92 33.63
C ASP A 234 8.62 -20.33 34.47
N VAL A 235 7.87 -19.36 33.93
CA VAL A 235 6.84 -18.57 34.63
C VAL A 235 5.40 -19.01 34.30
N CYS A 236 5.19 -19.85 33.29
CA CYS A 236 3.84 -20.22 32.84
C CYS A 236 3.40 -21.63 33.30
N ALA A 237 2.24 -21.72 33.95
CA ALA A 237 1.67 -22.98 34.44
C ALA A 237 0.99 -23.83 33.34
N ASN A 238 0.55 -23.23 32.23
CA ASN A 238 -0.14 -23.93 31.14
C ASN A 238 0.79 -24.12 29.93
N LYS A 239 1.21 -25.37 29.69
CA LYS A 239 2.23 -25.73 28.67
C LYS A 239 1.67 -26.15 27.30
N ASN A 240 0.35 -26.18 27.09
CA ASN A 240 -0.25 -26.88 25.94
C ASN A 240 -1.42 -26.15 25.21
N GLU A 241 -1.69 -24.85 25.44
CA GLU A 241 -2.75 -24.14 24.69
C GLU A 241 -2.15 -23.27 23.55
N PRO A 242 -2.74 -23.30 22.33
CA PRO A 242 -2.30 -22.44 21.24
C PRO A 242 -2.48 -20.98 21.65
N CYS A 243 -1.40 -20.20 21.60
CA CYS A 243 -1.45 -18.78 21.91
C CYS A 243 -1.96 -17.98 20.71
N GLY A 244 -2.77 -16.94 20.96
CA GLY A 244 -3.34 -16.07 19.93
C GLY A 244 -4.60 -15.34 20.39
N ALA A 245 -4.99 -14.28 19.70
CA ALA A 245 -6.19 -13.49 20.03
C ALA A 245 -7.42 -13.93 19.23
N ARG A 246 -7.19 -14.52 18.04
CA ARG A 246 -8.18 -14.64 16.96
C ARG A 246 -8.97 -13.36 16.71
N PHE A 247 -8.25 -12.24 16.65
CA PHE A 247 -8.84 -10.96 16.34
C PHE A 247 -9.54 -10.98 14.98
N GLY A 248 -10.74 -10.41 14.91
CA GLY A 248 -11.59 -10.47 13.73
C GLY A 248 -12.56 -11.65 13.70
N THR A 249 -12.68 -12.41 14.79
CA THR A 249 -13.67 -13.50 14.91
C THR A 249 -15.11 -12.97 14.88
N ALA A 250 -15.32 -11.74 15.35
CA ALA A 250 -16.58 -11.01 15.20
C ALA A 250 -16.26 -9.57 14.80
N ILE A 251 -17.03 -9.03 13.87
CA ILE A 251 -16.95 -7.64 13.43
C ILE A 251 -18.37 -7.12 13.39
N ALA A 252 -18.65 -6.04 14.11
CA ALA A 252 -19.94 -5.38 14.11
C ALA A 252 -19.76 -3.91 13.71
N ALA A 253 -20.54 -3.48 12.71
CA ALA A 253 -20.78 -2.06 12.53
C ALA A 253 -21.64 -1.63 13.71
N VAL A 254 -21.20 -0.59 14.40
CA VAL A 254 -21.95 0.00 15.49
C VAL A 254 -22.30 1.42 15.11
N SER A 255 -23.49 1.86 15.48
CA SER A 255 -23.87 3.24 15.23
C SER A 255 -22.91 4.16 15.99
N ASP A 256 -22.74 5.38 15.49
CA ASP A 256 -21.95 6.46 16.07
C ASP A 256 -22.00 6.53 17.62
N LEU A 257 -20.93 6.07 18.27
CA LEU A 257 -20.86 5.93 19.73
C LEU A 257 -20.44 7.23 20.42
N ASN A 258 -19.74 8.12 19.71
CA ASN A 258 -19.20 9.38 20.22
C ASN A 258 -19.96 10.63 19.71
N LEU A 259 -21.02 10.42 18.93
CA LEU A 259 -21.90 11.43 18.35
C LEU A 259 -21.14 12.46 17.49
N ASP A 260 -20.13 12.01 16.74
CA ASP A 260 -19.33 12.88 15.86
C ASP A 260 -19.83 12.95 14.42
N GLY A 261 -20.88 12.18 14.10
CA GLY A 261 -21.48 12.09 12.79
C GLY A 261 -21.13 10.81 12.05
N PHE A 262 -20.12 10.06 12.48
CA PHE A 262 -19.64 8.87 11.77
C PHE A 262 -20.00 7.58 12.51
N ASN A 263 -20.36 6.53 11.77
CA ASN A 263 -20.55 5.20 12.35
C ASN A 263 -19.20 4.55 12.66
N ASP A 264 -19.23 3.67 13.66
CA ASP A 264 -18.07 3.07 14.28
C ASP A 264 -18.02 1.55 14.05
N VAL A 265 -16.95 0.91 14.52
CA VAL A 265 -16.80 -0.55 14.42
C VAL A 265 -16.30 -1.16 15.73
N ALA A 266 -16.89 -2.29 16.11
CA ALA A 266 -16.44 -3.14 17.19
C ALA A 266 -15.87 -4.47 16.65
N ILE A 267 -14.68 -4.88 17.11
CA ILE A 267 -13.99 -6.10 16.66
C ILE A 267 -13.65 -6.99 17.85
N GLY A 268 -14.03 -8.26 17.75
CA GLY A 268 -13.82 -9.27 18.79
C GLY A 268 -12.49 -10.02 18.65
N ALA A 269 -11.89 -10.31 19.81
CA ALA A 269 -10.70 -11.15 19.99
C ALA A 269 -10.95 -12.17 21.12
N PRO A 270 -11.78 -13.20 20.89
CA PRO A 270 -12.25 -14.07 21.95
C PRO A 270 -11.16 -14.92 22.61
N LEU A 271 -10.02 -15.15 21.96
CA LEU A 271 -8.94 -15.97 22.56
C LEU A 271 -7.94 -15.14 23.38
N GLU A 272 -8.07 -13.83 23.36
CA GLU A 272 -7.20 -12.92 24.12
C GLU A 272 -7.23 -13.18 25.62
N ASN A 273 -6.10 -12.92 26.29
CA ASN A 273 -5.95 -13.05 27.74
C ASN A 273 -6.35 -14.44 28.29
N ASP A 274 -5.75 -15.52 27.75
CA ASP A 274 -6.01 -16.90 28.20
C ASP A 274 -7.48 -17.29 28.00
N HIS A 275 -7.98 -17.06 26.78
CA HIS A 275 -9.35 -17.37 26.39
C HIS A 275 -10.45 -16.62 27.17
N LYS A 276 -10.10 -15.56 27.90
CA LYS A 276 -11.09 -14.67 28.53
C LYS A 276 -11.79 -13.81 27.48
N GLY A 277 -11.02 -13.29 26.52
CA GLY A 277 -11.48 -12.52 25.39
C GLY A 277 -11.49 -11.01 25.62
N ALA A 278 -11.54 -10.27 24.52
CA ALA A 278 -11.60 -8.81 24.49
C ALA A 278 -12.36 -8.31 23.25
N VAL A 279 -12.80 -7.05 23.30
CA VAL A 279 -13.38 -6.31 22.18
C VAL A 279 -12.66 -4.98 21.99
N TYR A 280 -12.49 -4.56 20.75
CA TYR A 280 -11.83 -3.33 20.35
C TYR A 280 -12.83 -2.42 19.63
N ILE A 281 -12.86 -1.14 20.01
CA ILE A 281 -13.69 -0.12 19.37
C ILE A 281 -12.81 0.77 18.50
N TYR A 282 -13.28 1.03 17.28
CA TYR A 282 -12.63 1.88 16.28
C TYR A 282 -13.65 2.94 15.84
N HIS A 283 -13.27 4.22 15.94
CA HIS A 283 -14.13 5.31 15.49
C HIS A 283 -14.04 5.54 13.98
N GLY A 284 -15.15 5.95 13.38
CA GLY A 284 -15.21 6.47 12.02
C GLY A 284 -14.50 7.82 11.86
N GLU A 285 -14.00 8.11 10.65
CA GLU A 285 -13.46 9.42 10.27
C GLU A 285 -13.53 9.60 8.75
N GLY A 286 -14.26 10.61 8.27
CA GLY A 286 -14.20 11.06 6.86
C GLY A 286 -14.46 9.97 5.81
N GLY A 287 -15.35 9.02 6.10
CA GLY A 287 -15.64 7.88 5.22
C GLY A 287 -14.59 6.75 5.30
N THR A 288 -13.83 6.65 6.40
CA THR A 288 -12.95 5.53 6.75
C THR A 288 -12.94 5.30 8.28
N LEU A 289 -12.02 4.50 8.81
CA LEU A 289 -11.84 4.25 10.25
C LEU A 289 -10.49 4.78 10.74
N LYS A 290 -10.42 5.16 12.02
CA LYS A 290 -9.14 5.37 12.70
C LYS A 290 -8.37 4.05 12.78
N GLU A 291 -7.11 4.02 12.38
CA GLU A 291 -6.28 2.79 12.42
C GLU A 291 -6.04 2.26 13.83
N LYS A 292 -6.00 3.16 14.82
CA LYS A 292 -5.78 2.81 16.22
C LYS A 292 -7.12 2.71 16.94
N HIS A 293 -7.33 1.61 17.67
CA HIS A 293 -8.50 1.46 18.54
C HIS A 293 -8.53 2.58 19.60
N VAL A 294 -9.72 3.07 19.87
CA VAL A 294 -9.98 4.13 20.86
C VAL A 294 -10.30 3.55 22.23
N GLN A 295 -10.84 2.33 22.26
CA GLN A 295 -11.15 1.62 23.49
C GLN A 295 -10.93 0.13 23.31
N ARG A 296 -10.40 -0.51 24.36
CA ARG A 296 -10.31 -1.97 24.47
C ARG A 296 -11.07 -2.40 25.71
N ILE A 297 -12.05 -3.27 25.53
CA ILE A 297 -12.91 -3.81 26.57
C ILE A 297 -12.47 -5.25 26.83
N PRO A 298 -11.66 -5.53 27.87
CA PRO A 298 -11.40 -6.90 28.29
C PRO A 298 -12.66 -7.51 28.90
N ALA A 299 -12.75 -8.84 28.91
CA ALA A 299 -13.74 -9.53 29.73
C ALA A 299 -13.66 -9.05 31.19
N GLY A 300 -14.76 -8.48 31.69
CA GLY A 300 -14.88 -7.96 33.06
C GLY A 300 -15.81 -8.82 33.93
N GLY A 301 -15.49 -8.94 35.22
CA GLY A 301 -16.28 -9.67 36.22
C GLY A 301 -15.41 -10.37 37.26
N ASP A 302 -15.89 -10.45 38.51
CA ASP A 302 -15.17 -11.05 39.64
C ASP A 302 -15.08 -12.59 39.62
N ASP A 303 -15.67 -13.26 38.62
CA ASP A 303 -15.63 -14.72 38.49
C ASP A 303 -15.30 -15.14 37.04
N ASP A 304 -14.46 -16.17 36.87
CA ASP A 304 -14.07 -16.83 35.60
C ASP A 304 -15.25 -17.49 34.83
N LYS A 305 -16.46 -16.93 34.90
CA LYS A 305 -17.70 -17.49 34.31
C LYS A 305 -17.82 -17.25 32.80
N ILE A 306 -17.20 -16.20 32.27
CA ILE A 306 -17.27 -15.87 30.84
C ILE A 306 -15.93 -16.12 30.19
N LYS A 307 -15.92 -17.01 29.19
CA LYS A 307 -14.79 -17.25 28.28
C LYS A 307 -15.18 -16.82 26.88
N PHE A 308 -14.20 -16.63 26.00
CA PHE A 308 -14.44 -16.25 24.60
C PHE A 308 -15.28 -14.97 24.46
N PHE A 309 -15.09 -14.02 25.37
CA PHE A 309 -15.76 -12.72 25.31
C PHE A 309 -15.40 -11.99 24.01
N GLY A 310 -16.41 -11.52 23.28
CA GLY A 310 -16.21 -10.93 21.94
C GLY A 310 -16.35 -11.94 20.81
N GLN A 311 -16.83 -13.17 21.05
CA GLN A 311 -17.17 -14.11 19.97
C GLN A 311 -18.39 -13.69 19.15
N SER A 312 -19.25 -12.83 19.71
CA SER A 312 -20.38 -12.20 19.01
C SER A 312 -20.61 -10.80 19.57
N ILE A 313 -20.96 -9.85 18.68
CA ILE A 313 -21.12 -8.44 19.03
C ILE A 313 -22.31 -7.88 18.26
N HIS A 314 -23.08 -7.02 18.90
CA HIS A 314 -24.13 -6.22 18.24
C HIS A 314 -24.23 -4.86 18.92
N GLY A 315 -24.35 -3.77 18.13
CA GLY A 315 -24.40 -2.42 18.67
C GLY A 315 -25.06 -1.40 17.72
N VAL A 316 -26.32 -1.64 17.35
CA VAL A 316 -27.10 -0.73 16.48
C VAL A 316 -28.25 -0.04 17.24
N MET A 317 -28.59 -0.53 18.43
CA MET A 317 -29.76 -0.10 19.19
C MET A 317 -29.36 0.56 20.50
N ASP A 318 -30.02 1.66 20.82
CA ASP A 318 -30.12 2.21 22.17
C ASP A 318 -31.09 1.34 22.98
N LEU A 319 -30.62 0.72 24.06
CA LEU A 319 -31.40 -0.20 24.89
C LEU A 319 -31.86 0.43 26.21
N ASN A 320 -31.32 1.59 26.59
CA ASN A 320 -31.67 2.29 27.82
C ASN A 320 -32.53 3.56 27.58
N GLY A 321 -32.65 4.00 26.33
CA GLY A 321 -33.43 5.16 25.89
C GLY A 321 -32.74 6.51 26.09
N ASP A 322 -31.42 6.55 26.28
CA ASP A 322 -30.65 7.79 26.48
C ASP A 322 -30.25 8.50 25.18
N GLY A 323 -30.57 7.91 24.02
CA GLY A 323 -30.30 8.47 22.70
C GLY A 323 -28.93 8.08 22.14
N ILE A 324 -28.17 7.24 22.84
CA ILE A 324 -26.85 6.75 22.41
C ILE A 324 -26.94 5.24 22.20
N THR A 325 -26.25 4.75 21.18
CA THR A 325 -26.28 3.32 20.87
C THR A 325 -25.49 2.52 21.89
N ASP A 326 -26.06 1.42 22.36
CA ASP A 326 -25.44 0.51 23.31
C ASP A 326 -24.75 -0.66 22.61
N VAL A 327 -23.76 -1.27 23.27
CA VAL A 327 -23.03 -2.42 22.73
C VAL A 327 -23.28 -3.67 23.56
N THR A 328 -23.70 -4.75 22.90
CA THR A 328 -23.85 -6.08 23.48
C THR A 328 -22.73 -7.00 23.01
N ILE A 329 -22.11 -7.70 23.97
CA ILE A 329 -20.97 -8.57 23.73
C ILE A 329 -21.26 -9.95 24.31
N GLY A 330 -21.23 -10.97 23.45
CA GLY A 330 -21.41 -12.37 23.82
C GLY A 330 -20.10 -13.08 24.14
N GLY A 331 -20.20 -14.06 25.02
CA GLY A 331 -19.14 -15.03 25.34
C GLY A 331 -19.74 -16.37 25.76
N LEU A 332 -18.92 -17.39 25.88
CA LEU A 332 -19.31 -18.64 26.50
C LEU A 332 -19.59 -18.40 27.99
N GLY A 333 -20.84 -18.61 28.40
CA GLY A 333 -21.29 -18.42 29.79
C GLY A 333 -22.20 -17.20 30.00
N GLY A 334 -22.35 -16.30 29.00
CA GLY A 334 -23.29 -15.18 29.11
C GLY A 334 -23.14 -14.10 28.04
N VAL A 335 -23.95 -13.05 28.18
CA VAL A 335 -23.92 -11.83 27.36
C VAL A 335 -23.77 -10.64 28.29
N SER A 336 -22.88 -9.72 27.96
CA SER A 336 -22.67 -8.46 28.67
C SER A 336 -23.26 -7.32 27.85
N LEU A 337 -24.00 -6.43 28.52
CA LEU A 337 -24.54 -5.19 27.95
C LEU A 337 -23.71 -4.03 28.47
N PHE A 338 -23.19 -3.20 27.56
CA PHE A 338 -22.45 -1.99 27.86
C PHE A 338 -23.29 -0.78 27.44
N TRP A 339 -23.60 0.07 28.41
CA TRP A 339 -24.22 1.36 28.16
C TRP A 339 -23.18 2.37 27.72
N SER A 340 -23.43 3.03 26.61
CA SER A 340 -22.59 4.14 26.15
C SER A 340 -22.77 5.33 27.08
N ARG A 341 -21.71 6.11 27.27
CA ARG A 341 -21.75 7.33 28.08
C ARG A 341 -21.84 8.53 27.16
N ASP A 342 -22.59 9.53 27.61
CA ASP A 342 -22.72 10.81 26.93
C ASP A 342 -21.36 11.50 26.69
N VAL A 343 -21.24 12.25 25.60
CA VAL A 343 -19.99 12.96 25.23
C VAL A 343 -20.17 14.45 25.45
N ALA A 344 -19.24 15.05 26.19
CA ALA A 344 -19.24 16.48 26.49
C ALA A 344 -18.07 17.22 25.83
N GLU A 345 -18.40 18.32 25.17
CA GLU A 345 -17.45 19.26 24.61
C GLU A 345 -17.15 20.34 25.65
N LEU A 346 -15.88 20.44 26.05
CA LEU A 346 -15.41 21.46 26.98
C LEU A 346 -14.34 22.30 26.29
N GLN A 347 -14.72 23.49 25.85
CA GLN A 347 -13.81 24.43 25.22
C GLN A 347 -13.39 25.50 26.23
N ALA A 348 -12.11 25.86 26.24
CA ALA A 348 -11.58 26.91 27.09
C ALA A 348 -10.86 27.98 26.26
N ASN A 349 -10.90 29.22 26.73
CA ASN A 349 -10.07 30.30 26.22
C ASN A 349 -9.55 31.13 27.40
N MET A 350 -8.33 31.63 27.27
CA MET A 350 -7.65 32.43 28.28
C MET A 350 -7.18 33.75 27.66
N THR A 351 -7.45 34.87 28.30
CA THR A 351 -7.03 36.20 27.86
C THR A 351 -6.35 36.95 28.98
N PHE A 352 -5.51 37.94 28.64
CA PHE A 352 -4.72 38.70 29.59
C PHE A 352 -4.91 40.19 29.41
N ASP A 353 -5.08 40.90 30.51
CA ASP A 353 -5.07 42.36 30.57
C ASP A 353 -4.03 42.84 31.59
N PRO A 354 -2.95 43.53 31.15
CA PRO A 354 -2.65 43.89 29.77
C PRO A 354 -2.15 42.71 28.92
N PRO A 355 -2.32 42.73 27.58
CA PRO A 355 -1.85 41.66 26.68
C PRO A 355 -0.33 41.64 26.49
N LYS A 356 0.38 42.72 26.86
CA LYS A 356 1.85 42.83 26.86
C LYS A 356 2.27 43.50 28.18
N ILE A 357 3.30 42.97 28.85
CA ILE A 357 3.76 43.47 30.15
C ILE A 357 4.84 44.54 29.95
N ARG A 358 4.56 45.76 30.42
CA ARG A 358 5.50 46.89 30.45
C ARG A 358 5.83 47.25 31.91
N LEU A 359 7.08 47.05 32.32
CA LEU A 359 7.47 47.16 33.74
C LEU A 359 7.71 48.61 34.20
N GLN A 360 7.95 49.52 33.26
CA GLN A 360 8.23 50.93 33.55
C GLN A 360 6.98 51.81 33.65
N LYS A 361 5.78 51.29 33.33
CA LYS A 361 4.53 52.07 33.28
C LYS A 361 3.75 51.97 34.59
N ALA A 362 3.41 53.11 35.19
CA ALA A 362 2.68 53.18 36.46
C ALA A 362 1.20 52.72 36.39
N GLN A 363 0.62 52.68 35.19
CA GLN A 363 -0.80 52.36 34.95
C GLN A 363 -1.24 50.97 35.43
N TYR A 364 -0.33 49.99 35.40
CA TYR A 364 -0.63 48.59 35.73
C TYR A 364 0.02 48.15 37.05
N GLN A 365 0.46 49.12 37.86
CA GLN A 365 1.10 48.86 39.15
C GLN A 365 0.04 48.61 40.23
N CYS A 366 0.07 47.43 40.82
CA CYS A 366 -0.69 47.07 42.00
C CYS A 366 0.23 47.01 43.22
N GLU A 367 -0.33 47.23 44.40
CA GLU A 367 0.38 47.12 45.67
C GLU A 367 -0.20 46.00 46.51
N HIS A 368 0.61 44.99 46.82
CA HIS A 368 0.22 43.88 47.69
C HIS A 368 1.30 43.68 48.76
N ASN A 369 0.90 43.68 50.05
CA ASN A 369 1.80 43.62 51.20
C ASN A 369 2.96 44.66 51.14
N GLY A 370 2.67 45.89 50.71
CA GLY A 370 3.65 46.98 50.62
C GLY A 370 4.65 46.87 49.44
N ARG A 371 4.47 45.88 48.54
CA ARG A 371 5.27 45.74 47.32
C ARG A 371 4.47 46.23 46.12
N LYS A 372 4.99 47.25 45.43
CA LYS A 372 4.48 47.70 44.14
C LYS A 372 5.09 46.86 43.03
N SER A 373 4.25 46.29 42.18
CA SER A 373 4.66 45.54 41.00
C SER A 373 3.57 45.57 39.94
N VAL A 374 3.84 45.03 38.76
CA VAL A 374 2.84 44.93 37.69
C VAL A 374 1.90 43.77 37.99
N CYS A 375 0.59 44.04 37.98
CA CYS A 375 -0.44 43.01 38.01
C CYS A 375 -0.94 42.72 36.60
N VAL A 376 -1.25 41.46 36.34
CA VAL A 376 -1.94 41.00 35.14
C VAL A 376 -3.19 40.27 35.57
N THR A 377 -4.33 40.68 35.00
CA THR A 377 -5.59 39.98 35.17
C THR A 377 -5.73 38.98 34.04
N THR A 378 -6.00 37.72 34.38
CA THR A 378 -6.29 36.65 33.43
C THR A 378 -7.77 36.30 33.53
N GLU A 379 -8.45 36.30 32.38
CA GLU A 379 -9.83 35.83 32.28
C GLU A 379 -9.84 34.50 31.55
N VAL A 380 -10.37 33.47 32.22
CA VAL A 380 -10.54 32.13 31.68
C VAL A 380 -12.02 31.86 31.47
N CYS A 381 -12.40 31.65 30.22
CA CYS A 381 -13.77 31.34 29.82
C CYS A 381 -13.89 29.88 29.38
N PHE A 382 -14.92 29.21 29.88
CA PHE A 382 -15.29 27.85 29.50
C PHE A 382 -16.65 27.86 28.80
N VAL A 383 -16.78 27.05 27.76
CA VAL A 383 -18.05 26.72 27.09
C VAL A 383 -18.22 25.21 27.21
N TYR A 384 -19.35 24.78 27.74
CA TYR A 384 -19.63 23.37 28.00
C TYR A 384 -20.92 22.94 27.33
N THR A 385 -20.86 21.91 26.50
CA THR A 385 -22.00 21.38 25.74
C THR A 385 -22.00 19.86 25.77
N ILE A 386 -23.17 19.24 25.94
CA ILE A 386 -23.37 17.80 25.82
C ILE A 386 -23.92 17.49 24.42
N LYS A 387 -23.37 16.45 23.79
CA LYS A 387 -23.72 16.08 22.40
C LYS A 387 -25.08 15.38 22.28
N SER A 388 -25.48 14.52 23.23
CA SER A 388 -26.78 13.83 23.15
C SER A 388 -27.97 14.79 23.08
N GLU A 389 -29.03 14.35 22.40
CA GLU A 389 -30.29 15.07 22.26
C GLU A 389 -31.14 15.03 23.53
N ASN A 390 -31.00 14.00 24.38
CA ASN A 390 -31.73 13.84 25.63
C ASN A 390 -31.10 14.69 26.76
N LYS A 391 -31.27 16.01 26.63
CA LYS A 391 -30.63 16.99 27.50
C LYS A 391 -31.38 17.17 28.81
N ASP A 392 -30.79 16.70 29.91
CA ASP A 392 -31.21 17.16 31.25
C ASP A 392 -30.47 18.45 31.63
N GLN A 393 -31.06 19.58 31.24
CA GLN A 393 -30.55 20.93 31.54
C GLN A 393 -30.48 21.26 33.04
N THR A 394 -31.03 20.39 33.91
CA THR A 394 -31.01 20.60 35.36
C THR A 394 -29.74 20.06 36.02
N VAL A 395 -29.01 19.16 35.34
CA VAL A 395 -27.78 18.56 35.87
C VAL A 395 -26.61 19.51 35.65
N SER A 396 -25.89 19.80 36.74
CA SER A 396 -24.64 20.56 36.69
C SER A 396 -23.45 19.64 36.90
N HIS A 397 -22.39 19.83 36.13
CA HIS A 397 -21.13 19.12 36.27
C HIS A 397 -20.07 20.00 36.91
N GLU A 398 -19.20 19.40 37.72
CA GLU A 398 -18.08 20.11 38.33
C GLU A 398 -16.85 20.05 37.42
N ILE A 399 -16.40 21.24 37.00
CA ILE A 399 -15.16 21.43 36.24
C ILE A 399 -14.07 21.88 37.19
N PHE A 400 -12.88 21.32 37.05
CA PHE A 400 -11.68 21.89 37.63
C PHE A 400 -10.84 22.56 36.55
N TYR A 401 -10.10 23.59 36.96
CA TYR A 401 -8.98 24.08 36.19
C TYR A 401 -7.79 24.43 37.07
N ASN A 402 -6.61 24.26 36.51
CA ASN A 402 -5.32 24.62 37.08
C ASN A 402 -4.71 25.70 36.21
N LEU A 403 -4.33 26.83 36.82
CA LEU A 403 -3.50 27.83 36.16
C LEU A 403 -2.09 27.77 36.75
N THR A 404 -1.08 27.71 35.89
CA THR A 404 0.33 27.74 36.28
C THR A 404 1.05 28.85 35.53
N VAL A 405 1.61 29.81 36.26
CA VAL A 405 2.37 30.93 35.68
C VAL A 405 3.86 30.60 35.64
N ASP A 406 4.50 30.95 34.52
CA ASP A 406 5.91 30.74 34.21
C ASP A 406 6.29 29.24 34.28
N ALA A 407 5.42 28.38 33.74
CA ALA A 407 5.44 26.93 33.97
C ALA A 407 6.74 26.22 33.53
N LEU A 408 7.48 26.76 32.56
CA LEU A 408 8.76 26.20 32.10
C LEU A 408 9.95 26.53 33.02
N ARG A 409 9.81 27.49 33.94
CA ARG A 409 10.92 27.97 34.76
C ARG A 409 10.94 27.32 36.15
N ALA A 410 12.15 26.97 36.60
CA ALA A 410 12.36 26.47 37.96
C ALA A 410 11.97 27.51 39.03
N LYS A 411 12.17 28.80 38.73
CA LYS A 411 11.77 29.92 39.59
C LYS A 411 10.83 30.84 38.79
N ALA A 412 9.56 30.87 39.18
CA ALA A 412 8.56 31.68 38.51
C ALA A 412 8.79 33.18 38.75
N ARG A 413 8.61 33.96 37.69
CA ARG A 413 8.68 35.43 37.73
C ARG A 413 7.38 36.10 38.12
N ALA A 414 6.31 35.34 38.33
CA ALA A 414 5.03 35.85 38.78
C ALA A 414 4.34 34.82 39.67
N ALA A 415 3.41 35.30 40.49
CA ALA A 415 2.63 34.46 41.40
C ALA A 415 1.21 35.02 41.54
N PHE A 416 0.24 34.12 41.68
CA PHE A 416 -1.14 34.47 41.98
C PHE A 416 -1.26 35.06 43.38
N LEU A 417 -2.23 35.96 43.53
CA LEU A 417 -2.54 36.61 44.79
C LEU A 417 -3.65 35.81 45.49
N ASP A 418 -3.30 35.01 46.51
CA ASP A 418 -4.29 34.32 47.32
C ASP A 418 -4.80 35.21 48.48
N LYS A 419 -6.05 34.99 48.91
CA LYS A 419 -6.69 35.77 49.99
C LYS A 419 -6.00 35.59 51.35
N ASP A 420 -5.28 34.48 51.52
CA ASP A 420 -4.53 34.14 52.73
C ASP A 420 -3.08 34.71 52.75
N GLY A 421 -2.71 35.51 51.75
CA GLY A 421 -1.39 36.15 51.66
C GLY A 421 -0.24 35.22 51.25
N LYS A 422 -0.53 33.96 50.89
CA LYS A 422 0.43 33.05 50.26
C LYS A 422 0.47 33.30 48.75
N SER A 423 1.65 33.63 48.23
CA SER A 423 1.88 33.74 46.79
C SER A 423 2.30 32.38 46.23
N ASP A 424 1.50 31.78 45.35
CA ASP A 424 1.84 30.55 44.64
C ASP A 424 1.86 30.78 43.13
N ARG A 425 2.73 30.07 42.41
CA ARG A 425 2.78 30.09 40.94
C ARG A 425 1.62 29.30 40.31
N ARG A 426 1.02 28.37 41.07
CA ARG A 426 -0.07 27.52 40.61
C ARG A 426 -1.31 27.74 41.47
N ILE A 427 -2.47 27.82 40.83
CA ILE A 427 -3.77 27.78 41.51
C ILE A 427 -4.63 26.67 40.91
N ARG A 428 -5.50 26.10 41.75
CA ARG A 428 -6.57 25.19 41.36
C ARG A 428 -7.90 25.79 41.74
N ARG A 429 -8.87 25.69 40.85
CA ARG A 429 -10.24 26.17 41.05
C ARG A 429 -11.21 25.11 40.56
N THR A 430 -12.38 25.10 41.19
CA THR A 430 -13.50 24.22 40.83
C THR A 430 -14.75 25.07 40.74
N PHE A 431 -15.60 24.77 39.76
CA PHE A 431 -16.89 25.42 39.61
C PHE A 431 -17.89 24.48 38.95
N SER A 432 -19.18 24.67 39.23
CA SER A 432 -20.26 23.96 38.55
C SER A 432 -20.67 24.69 37.27
N ILE A 433 -20.93 23.94 36.19
CA ILE A 433 -21.40 24.44 34.90
C ILE A 433 -22.55 23.55 34.40
N ARG A 434 -23.50 24.13 33.65
CA ARG A 434 -24.61 23.41 33.03
C ARG A 434 -24.40 23.28 31.51
N ASP A 435 -25.12 22.37 30.89
CA ASP A 435 -25.15 22.23 29.43
C ASP A 435 -25.57 23.55 28.75
N GLY A 436 -24.81 23.96 27.73
CA GLY A 436 -25.00 25.20 26.98
C GLY A 436 -24.54 26.47 27.70
N GLU A 437 -24.03 26.37 28.92
CA GLU A 437 -23.56 27.52 29.70
C GLU A 437 -22.15 27.95 29.25
N ARG A 438 -21.94 29.27 29.17
CA ARG A 438 -20.60 29.88 29.10
C ARG A 438 -20.28 30.52 30.43
N LYS A 439 -19.15 30.17 31.02
CA LYS A 439 -18.71 30.69 32.33
C LYS A 439 -17.30 31.23 32.28
N CYS A 440 -17.13 32.49 32.64
CA CYS A 440 -15.83 33.17 32.69
C CYS A 440 -15.45 33.47 34.15
N LEU A 441 -14.19 33.22 34.49
CA LEU A 441 -13.62 33.42 35.81
C LEU A 441 -12.36 34.26 35.68
N GLN A 442 -12.20 35.22 36.59
CA GLN A 442 -11.07 36.13 36.60
C GLN A 442 -10.13 35.81 37.75
N GLU A 443 -8.84 35.76 37.45
CA GLU A 443 -7.78 35.59 38.42
C GLU A 443 -6.72 36.67 38.17
N SER A 444 -5.95 37.04 39.19
CA SER A 444 -4.91 38.06 39.04
C SER A 444 -3.59 37.56 39.63
N PHE A 445 -2.50 37.81 38.91
CA PHE A 445 -1.15 37.49 39.36
C PHE A 445 -0.24 38.72 39.29
N MET A 446 0.75 38.73 40.16
CA MET A 446 1.68 39.84 40.33
C MET A 446 3.10 39.41 39.93
N MET A 447 3.80 40.29 39.20
CA MET A 447 5.19 40.07 38.80
C MET A 447 6.15 40.17 40.00
N SER A 448 7.24 39.40 39.97
CA SER A 448 8.32 39.40 40.97
C SER A 448 9.32 40.52 40.71
N ALA A 449 10.02 40.97 41.76
CA ALA A 449 10.94 42.12 41.69
C ALA A 449 12.28 41.87 40.95
N ARG A 450 12.67 40.62 40.70
CA ARG A 450 13.89 40.27 39.93
C ARG A 450 13.45 39.68 38.58
N LEU A 451 13.48 40.52 37.56
CA LEU A 451 12.97 40.18 36.24
C LEU A 451 14.12 39.89 35.30
N ASP A 452 14.01 38.76 34.63
CA ASP A 452 14.77 38.46 33.43
C ASP A 452 13.87 38.79 32.23
N PHE A 453 14.35 39.71 31.39
CA PHE A 453 13.66 40.28 30.23
C PHE A 453 13.87 39.46 28.96
N LYS A 454 14.53 38.30 29.06
CA LYS A 454 14.77 37.46 27.90
C LYS A 454 13.49 36.74 27.47
N ASP A 455 12.90 35.89 28.30
CA ASP A 455 11.80 35.02 27.85
C ASP A 455 10.41 35.64 28.05
N PRO A 456 9.39 35.42 27.19
CA PRO A 456 8.01 35.79 27.50
C PRO A 456 7.48 35.00 28.71
N LEU A 457 6.42 35.50 29.35
CA LEU A 457 5.81 34.82 30.50
C LEU A 457 4.80 33.78 30.01
N MET A 458 5.09 32.49 30.17
CA MET A 458 4.17 31.43 29.76
C MET A 458 3.15 31.11 30.87
N VAL A 459 1.86 31.11 30.54
CA VAL A 459 0.77 30.69 31.42
C VAL A 459 0.15 29.43 30.84
N SER A 460 0.10 28.37 31.64
CA SER A 460 -0.50 27.07 31.33
C SER A 460 -1.84 26.96 32.02
N LEU A 461 -2.87 26.54 31.27
CA LEU A 461 -4.21 26.25 31.76
C LEU A 461 -4.50 24.77 31.50
N ASP A 462 -4.67 23.96 32.55
CA ASP A 462 -5.12 22.56 32.47
C ASP A 462 -6.54 22.45 33.02
N PHE A 463 -7.44 21.72 32.38
CA PHE A 463 -8.85 21.63 32.80
C PHE A 463 -9.49 20.28 32.49
N GLY A 464 -10.58 19.98 33.20
CA GLY A 464 -11.33 18.75 33.01
C GLY A 464 -12.50 18.59 33.99
N LEU A 465 -13.16 17.44 33.92
CA LEU A 465 -14.22 17.07 34.87
C LEU A 465 -13.61 16.63 36.20
N VAL A 466 -14.22 17.03 37.32
CA VAL A 466 -13.77 16.59 38.65
C VAL A 466 -13.98 15.09 38.86
N ASN A 467 -15.05 14.54 38.29
CA ASN A 467 -15.39 13.14 38.39
C ASN A 467 -15.47 12.52 36.99
N GLU A 468 -14.44 11.77 36.61
CA GLU A 468 -14.36 11.13 35.29
C GLU A 468 -15.13 9.79 35.22
N ASP A 469 -15.40 9.17 36.37
CA ASP A 469 -16.10 7.89 36.45
C ASP A 469 -17.63 8.03 36.41
N LYS A 470 -18.14 9.25 36.63
CA LYS A 470 -19.59 9.53 36.66
C LYS A 470 -19.95 10.67 35.71
N GLY A 471 -20.99 10.46 34.91
CA GLY A 471 -21.51 11.47 33.97
C GLY A 471 -20.89 11.34 32.58
N PRO A 472 -20.87 12.42 31.78
CA PRO A 472 -20.34 12.39 30.42
C PRO A 472 -18.83 12.21 30.38
N VAL A 473 -18.32 11.73 29.25
CA VAL A 473 -16.90 11.65 28.91
C VAL A 473 -16.53 12.88 28.09
N LEU A 474 -15.38 13.50 28.34
CA LEU A 474 -14.92 14.63 27.54
C LEU A 474 -14.51 14.18 26.14
N ASP A 475 -14.92 14.92 25.12
CA ASP A 475 -14.55 14.69 23.73
C ASP A 475 -13.01 14.62 23.58
N GLU A 476 -12.53 13.53 22.99
CA GLU A 476 -11.10 13.26 22.78
C GLU A 476 -10.47 14.25 21.78
N ASN A 477 -11.25 14.77 20.83
CA ASN A 477 -10.76 15.67 19.79
C ASN A 477 -10.50 17.09 20.32
N LEU A 478 -10.92 17.41 21.56
CA LEU A 478 -10.72 18.72 22.18
C LEU A 478 -9.53 18.74 23.15
N PRO A 479 -8.76 19.85 23.20
CA PRO A 479 -7.61 19.96 24.07
C PRO A 479 -8.03 20.01 25.54
N ARG A 480 -7.26 19.34 26.42
CA ARG A 480 -7.42 19.42 27.89
C ARG A 480 -6.49 20.42 28.56
N ALA A 481 -5.62 21.06 27.77
CA ALA A 481 -4.69 22.07 28.23
C ALA A 481 -4.43 23.13 27.16
N ILE A 482 -4.21 24.38 27.58
CA ILE A 482 -3.91 25.53 26.71
C ILE A 482 -2.74 26.29 27.30
N ASN A 483 -1.71 26.53 26.47
CA ASN A 483 -0.58 27.37 26.82
C ASN A 483 -0.66 28.69 26.06
N LYS A 484 -0.49 29.81 26.75
CA LYS A 484 -0.30 31.13 26.11
C LYS A 484 0.88 31.86 26.72
N THR A 485 1.52 32.69 25.92
CA THR A 485 2.66 33.52 26.33
C THR A 485 2.25 34.99 26.39
N ILE A 486 2.80 35.71 27.36
CA ILE A 486 2.63 37.16 27.50
C ILE A 486 3.99 37.80 27.20
N PRO A 487 4.11 38.59 26.13
CA PRO A 487 5.35 39.27 25.79
C PRO A 487 5.78 40.28 26.86
N LEU A 488 7.08 40.32 27.12
CA LEU A 488 7.75 41.32 27.95
C LEU A 488 8.50 42.26 26.99
N VAL A 489 8.17 43.55 27.01
CA VAL A 489 8.66 44.50 26.01
C VAL A 489 9.40 45.65 26.69
N ASP A 490 10.53 46.06 26.11
CA ASP A 490 11.35 47.20 26.54
C ASP A 490 11.69 48.11 25.33
N CYS A 491 10.78 49.01 24.96
CA CYS A 491 10.90 49.91 23.79
C CYS A 491 11.68 51.22 24.06
N GLY A 492 12.41 51.33 25.17
CA GLY A 492 13.06 52.59 25.53
C GLY A 492 12.07 53.74 25.77
N SER A 493 12.44 54.97 25.38
CA SER A 493 11.65 56.19 25.61
C SER A 493 10.49 56.37 24.63
N ASP A 494 10.49 55.64 23.52
CA ASP A 494 9.49 55.77 22.47
C ASP A 494 8.32 54.80 22.73
N GLU A 495 7.09 55.31 22.61
CA GLU A 495 5.89 54.61 23.10
C GLU A 495 5.52 53.33 22.31
N ARG A 496 6.21 53.06 21.19
CA ARG A 496 6.02 51.95 20.24
C ARG A 496 7.36 51.44 19.70
N CYS A 497 7.59 50.13 19.75
CA CYS A 497 8.68 49.45 19.04
C CYS A 497 8.26 49.19 17.59
N ILE A 498 8.91 49.84 16.61
CA ILE A 498 8.66 49.61 15.19
C ILE A 498 9.83 48.82 14.60
N ALA A 499 9.61 47.53 14.35
CA ALA A 499 10.55 46.66 13.65
C ALA A 499 10.40 46.79 12.13
N ASP A 500 11.41 46.30 11.40
CA ASP A 500 11.45 46.30 9.94
C ASP A 500 12.26 45.08 9.50
N LEU A 501 11.53 43.99 9.24
CA LEU A 501 12.11 42.70 8.89
C LEU A 501 12.32 42.63 7.38
N SER A 502 13.33 41.88 6.96
CA SER A 502 13.59 41.63 5.54
C SER A 502 14.15 40.22 5.36
N LEU A 503 13.64 39.51 4.36
CA LEU A 503 13.89 38.09 4.12
C LEU A 503 14.46 37.86 2.71
N LYS A 504 15.48 37.00 2.61
CA LYS A 504 15.97 36.46 1.33
C LYS A 504 16.15 34.95 1.44
N ALA A 505 15.62 34.19 0.47
CA ALA A 505 15.75 32.74 0.42
C ALA A 505 16.27 32.28 -0.95
N GLU A 506 17.27 31.39 -0.96
CA GLU A 506 17.94 30.90 -2.16
C GLU A 506 18.11 29.36 -2.07
N PRO A 507 17.65 28.58 -3.06
CA PRO A 507 17.84 27.13 -3.08
C PRO A 507 19.25 26.75 -3.56
N SER A 508 19.75 25.59 -3.13
CA SER A 508 21.04 25.03 -3.56
C SER A 508 21.05 24.62 -5.03
N VAL A 509 19.89 24.29 -5.60
CA VAL A 509 19.70 23.87 -6.99
C VAL A 509 18.55 24.62 -7.65
N ARG A 510 18.65 24.86 -8.97
CA ARG A 510 17.60 25.51 -9.77
C ARG A 510 16.71 24.52 -10.53
N THR A 511 17.22 23.33 -10.82
CA THR A 511 16.52 22.24 -11.52
C THR A 511 17.14 20.91 -11.09
N MET A 512 16.36 19.82 -11.02
CA MET A 512 16.84 18.54 -10.51
C MET A 512 16.28 17.32 -11.25
N VAL A 513 17.08 16.25 -11.35
CA VAL A 513 16.62 14.90 -11.73
C VAL A 513 16.73 13.99 -10.51
N ILE A 514 15.60 13.45 -10.06
CA ILE A 514 15.47 12.65 -8.84
C ILE A 514 15.76 11.19 -9.19
N LYS A 515 16.82 10.62 -8.60
CA LYS A 515 17.27 9.23 -8.86
C LYS A 515 17.02 8.28 -7.70
N ALA A 516 17.37 8.70 -6.47
CA ALA A 516 16.94 8.13 -5.19
C ALA A 516 17.64 8.90 -4.06
N LYS A 517 16.89 9.31 -3.01
CA LYS A 517 17.43 9.97 -1.80
C LYS A 517 18.26 11.24 -2.08
N GLU A 518 17.74 12.07 -2.95
CA GLU A 518 18.29 13.39 -3.22
C GLU A 518 17.95 14.38 -2.09
N LYS A 519 18.84 15.36 -1.87
CA LYS A 519 18.69 16.39 -0.83
C LYS A 519 18.68 17.79 -1.42
N ILE A 520 17.91 18.68 -0.80
CA ILE A 520 17.75 20.07 -1.23
C ILE A 520 17.97 20.96 -0.02
N ASP A 521 18.82 21.96 -0.16
CA ASP A 521 19.13 22.90 0.92
C ASP A 521 18.64 24.28 0.50
N VAL A 522 18.00 25.02 1.42
CA VAL A 522 17.52 26.38 1.21
C VAL A 522 18.21 27.31 2.19
N LYS A 523 19.00 28.24 1.66
CA LYS A 523 19.69 29.25 2.45
C LYS A 523 18.80 30.47 2.64
N ILE A 524 18.56 30.81 3.90
CA ILE A 524 17.64 31.87 4.32
C ILE A 524 18.42 32.93 5.09
N ARG A 525 18.21 34.19 4.75
CA ARG A 525 18.83 35.37 5.41
C ARG A 525 17.71 36.27 5.90
N ILE A 526 17.71 36.57 7.19
CA ILE A 526 16.69 37.39 7.85
C ILE A 526 17.40 38.55 8.53
N LYS A 527 16.98 39.77 8.23
CA LYS A 527 17.59 40.97 8.79
C LYS A 527 16.52 41.90 9.35
N ASN A 528 16.75 42.41 10.54
CA ASN A 528 15.95 43.49 11.13
C ASN A 528 16.73 44.82 11.00
N THR A 529 16.10 45.88 10.51
CA THR A 529 16.77 47.17 10.27
C THR A 529 16.39 48.29 11.25
N LYS A 530 15.30 48.13 12.03
CA LYS A 530 14.82 49.13 12.99
C LYS A 530 14.84 48.62 14.44
N ASP A 531 13.80 48.85 15.24
CA ASP A 531 13.76 48.47 16.65
C ASP A 531 13.77 46.95 16.82
N ASN A 532 14.01 46.46 18.04
CA ASN A 532 14.03 45.02 18.32
C ASN A 532 12.73 44.32 17.86
N ALA A 533 12.88 43.25 17.09
CA ALA A 533 11.78 42.42 16.62
C ALA A 533 11.58 41.25 17.58
N TYR A 534 10.62 41.36 18.51
CA TYR A 534 10.38 40.36 19.56
C TYR A 534 9.67 39.12 18.99
N ASN A 535 10.06 37.94 19.50
CA ASN A 535 9.52 36.64 19.07
C ASN A 535 9.52 36.47 17.55
N THR A 536 10.64 36.82 16.89
CA THR A 536 10.75 36.65 15.44
C THR A 536 10.64 35.17 15.08
N LYS A 537 9.71 34.85 14.16
CA LYS A 537 9.44 33.49 13.69
C LYS A 537 9.67 33.40 12.19
N LEU A 538 10.26 32.30 11.78
CA LEU A 538 10.38 31.90 10.39
C LEU A 538 9.41 30.75 10.11
N THR A 539 8.51 30.96 9.17
CA THR A 539 7.57 29.95 8.70
C THR A 539 7.99 29.50 7.31
N VAL A 540 8.18 28.18 7.13
CA VAL A 540 8.54 27.55 5.86
C VAL A 540 7.44 26.55 5.50
N SER A 541 6.68 26.81 4.44
CA SER A 541 5.72 25.85 3.88
C SER A 541 6.25 25.26 2.59
N PHE A 542 6.12 23.95 2.42
CA PHE A 542 6.69 23.22 1.28
C PHE A 542 5.68 22.25 0.65
N SER A 543 5.93 21.86 -0.61
CA SER A 543 5.12 20.89 -1.33
C SER A 543 5.36 19.44 -0.83
N PRO A 544 4.37 18.52 -0.96
CA PRO A 544 4.45 17.17 -0.39
C PRO A 544 5.47 16.24 -1.05
N ASN A 545 6.08 16.66 -2.16
CA ASN A 545 7.16 15.94 -2.85
C ASN A 545 8.54 16.09 -2.18
N ILE A 546 8.62 16.79 -1.04
CA ILE A 546 9.81 16.90 -0.18
C ILE A 546 9.43 16.77 1.29
N ASN A 547 10.35 16.28 2.14
CA ASN A 547 10.17 16.32 3.60
C ASN A 547 11.24 17.18 4.25
N TYR A 548 10.86 17.85 5.34
CA TYR A 548 11.78 18.59 6.19
C TYR A 548 12.70 17.63 6.95
N VAL A 549 14.00 17.91 6.93
CA VAL A 549 15.01 17.14 7.67
C VAL A 549 15.46 17.89 8.92
N LYS A 550 16.00 19.10 8.76
CA LYS A 550 16.49 19.94 9.86
C LYS A 550 16.82 21.38 9.41
N VAL A 551 17.06 22.25 10.37
CA VAL A 551 17.64 23.59 10.17
C VAL A 551 19.06 23.66 10.75
N GLU A 552 19.96 24.39 10.10
CA GLU A 552 21.31 24.69 10.55
C GLU A 552 21.56 26.22 10.58
N PRO A 553 22.13 26.79 11.66
CA PRO A 553 22.38 26.17 12.96
C PRO A 553 21.07 25.68 13.63
N GLU A 554 21.20 24.78 14.60
CA GLU A 554 20.04 24.19 15.30
C GLU A 554 19.22 25.30 15.99
N LYS A 555 17.91 25.30 15.77
CA LYS A 555 16.94 26.25 16.33
C LYS A 555 15.71 25.49 16.83
N ASP A 556 14.97 26.11 17.75
CA ASP A 556 13.69 25.58 18.20
C ASP A 556 12.67 25.69 17.06
N CYS A 557 12.39 24.55 16.41
CA CYS A 557 11.45 24.45 15.31
C CYS A 557 10.35 23.44 15.61
N TYR A 558 9.13 23.78 15.22
CA TYR A 558 7.96 22.93 15.28
C TYR A 558 7.49 22.59 13.87
N LEU A 559 7.36 21.31 13.56
CA LEU A 559 6.84 20.80 12.30
C LEU A 559 5.35 20.46 12.45
N ASN A 560 4.52 21.01 11.58
CA ASN A 560 3.11 20.69 11.44
C ASN A 560 2.79 20.39 9.97
N ASN A 561 2.63 19.10 9.65
CA ASN A 561 2.44 18.61 8.29
C ASN A 561 3.51 19.15 7.31
N SER A 562 3.12 20.01 6.37
CA SER A 562 3.99 20.61 5.35
C SER A 562 4.47 22.03 5.71
N LYS A 563 4.35 22.42 6.99
CA LYS A 563 4.73 23.74 7.50
C LYS A 563 5.68 23.59 8.69
N VAL A 564 6.84 24.24 8.63
CA VAL A 564 7.80 24.33 9.73
C VAL A 564 7.81 25.75 10.26
N GLU A 565 7.72 25.91 11.57
CA GLU A 565 7.86 27.19 12.26
C GLU A 565 9.09 27.16 13.16
N CYS A 566 10.07 28.02 12.90
CA CYS A 566 11.33 28.11 13.64
C CYS A 566 11.44 29.46 14.37
N ALA A 567 11.91 29.44 15.61
CA ALA A 567 12.26 30.66 16.33
C ALA A 567 13.61 31.23 15.82
N VAL A 568 13.63 32.54 15.52
CA VAL A 568 14.81 33.25 15.00
C VAL A 568 15.17 34.38 15.94
N GLY A 569 16.45 34.47 16.32
CA GLY A 569 16.92 35.49 17.25
C GLY A 569 16.21 35.46 18.60
N TYR A 570 15.77 34.31 19.11
CA TYR A 570 15.05 34.28 20.39
C TYR A 570 15.91 34.88 21.52
N PRO A 571 15.39 35.88 22.29
CA PRO A 571 14.00 36.33 22.34
C PRO A 571 13.61 37.50 21.44
N PHE A 572 14.56 38.20 20.83
CA PHE A 572 14.33 39.23 19.82
C PHE A 572 15.48 39.30 18.81
N LEU A 573 15.14 39.57 17.55
CA LEU A 573 16.13 39.91 16.54
C LEU A 573 16.49 41.39 16.72
N GLY A 574 17.73 41.66 17.12
CA GLY A 574 18.19 43.01 17.46
C GLY A 574 18.17 43.99 16.28
N SER A 575 18.22 45.28 16.60
CA SER A 575 18.35 46.34 15.59
C SER A 575 19.61 46.16 14.73
N ASN A 576 19.43 46.22 13.41
CA ASN A 576 20.51 46.06 12.42
C ASN A 576 21.25 44.71 12.49
N VAL A 577 20.62 43.68 13.04
CA VAL A 577 21.16 42.32 13.11
C VAL A 577 20.62 41.48 11.94
N GLU A 578 21.51 40.69 11.34
CA GLU A 578 21.19 39.69 10.32
C GLU A 578 21.50 38.28 10.86
N GLU A 579 20.56 37.35 10.71
CA GLU A 579 20.77 35.92 10.94
C GLU A 579 20.70 35.14 9.62
N ASN A 580 21.54 34.09 9.54
CA ASN A 580 21.63 33.20 8.40
C ASN A 580 21.28 31.78 8.84
N LEU A 581 20.40 31.12 8.09
CA LEU A 581 19.87 29.79 8.36
C LEU A 581 19.93 28.96 7.08
N GLU A 582 20.04 27.64 7.21
CA GLU A 582 19.95 26.69 6.10
C GLU A 582 18.96 25.60 6.47
N VAL A 583 17.89 25.47 5.69
CA VAL A 583 16.86 24.45 5.88
C VAL A 583 17.10 23.32 4.90
N LYS A 584 17.22 22.09 5.42
CA LYS A 584 17.53 20.89 4.63
C LYS A 584 16.28 20.05 4.43
N PHE A 585 16.09 19.60 3.20
CA PHE A 585 14.99 18.77 2.76
C PHE A 585 15.51 17.49 2.11
N ASP A 586 14.71 16.42 2.20
CA ASP A 586 14.86 15.23 1.38
C ASP A 586 13.69 15.11 0.39
N VAL A 587 13.90 14.39 -0.70
CA VAL A 587 12.86 14.20 -1.71
C VAL A 587 11.94 13.05 -1.32
N ASN A 588 10.63 13.32 -1.28
CA ASN A 588 9.60 12.32 -1.09
C ASN A 588 9.13 11.78 -2.45
N SER A 589 9.55 10.55 -2.76
CA SER A 589 9.24 9.89 -4.03
C SER A 589 7.82 9.31 -4.13
N ALA A 590 7.05 9.31 -3.04
CA ALA A 590 5.65 8.87 -3.04
C ALA A 590 4.70 9.91 -3.66
N HIS A 591 5.08 11.20 -3.67
CA HIS A 591 4.29 12.27 -4.24
C HIS A 591 5.02 12.89 -5.44
N ILE A 592 4.54 12.58 -6.65
CA ILE A 592 5.16 13.03 -7.90
C ILE A 592 4.56 14.38 -8.34
N GLN A 593 5.40 15.41 -8.48
CA GLN A 593 4.97 16.74 -8.95
C GLN A 593 6.00 17.34 -9.92
N LYS A 594 5.55 18.22 -10.83
CA LYS A 594 6.41 18.87 -11.84
C LYS A 594 7.41 19.85 -11.24
N GLU A 595 7.06 20.45 -10.10
CA GLU A 595 7.83 21.47 -9.41
C GLU A 595 7.80 21.23 -7.90
N ILE A 596 8.88 21.57 -7.22
CA ILE A 596 8.94 21.71 -5.76
C ILE A 596 8.67 23.18 -5.44
N GLN A 597 7.69 23.45 -4.58
CA GLN A 597 7.33 24.79 -4.15
C GLN A 597 7.68 24.97 -2.68
N ILE A 598 8.38 26.05 -2.36
CA ILE A 598 8.75 26.41 -1.00
C ILE A 598 8.43 27.90 -0.80
N ASN A 599 7.54 28.20 0.14
CA ASN A 599 7.25 29.57 0.56
C ASN A 599 7.83 29.78 1.95
N VAL A 600 8.52 30.91 2.12
CA VAL A 600 9.18 31.30 3.35
C VAL A 600 8.63 32.65 3.77
N THR A 601 8.22 32.80 5.02
CA THR A 601 7.69 34.05 5.58
C THR A 601 8.28 34.31 6.96
N ALA A 602 8.72 35.54 7.22
CA ALA A 602 9.17 36.00 8.54
C ALA A 602 8.10 36.86 9.22
N THR A 603 7.89 36.68 10.53
CA THR A 603 6.92 37.46 11.33
C THR A 603 7.49 37.80 12.70
N SER A 604 6.97 38.84 13.36
CA SER A 604 7.31 39.19 14.75
C SER A 604 6.11 39.77 15.50
N ASP A 605 6.20 39.85 16.84
CA ASP A 605 5.16 40.46 17.70
C ASP A 605 5.31 42.00 17.82
N SER A 606 6.38 42.56 17.23
CA SER A 606 6.62 44.00 17.14
C SER A 606 5.73 44.64 16.06
N GLU A 607 5.42 45.93 16.20
CA GLU A 607 4.70 46.65 15.12
C GLU A 607 5.64 46.84 13.92
N GLU A 608 5.13 46.70 12.71
CA GLU A 608 5.85 46.95 11.46
C GLU A 608 4.96 47.78 10.52
N LEU A 609 5.56 48.62 9.68
CA LEU A 609 4.81 49.47 8.76
C LEU A 609 4.30 48.64 7.57
N GLU A 610 3.04 48.83 7.17
CA GLU A 610 2.47 48.10 6.02
C GLU A 610 3.28 48.26 4.73
N ALA A 611 3.99 49.38 4.58
CA ALA A 611 4.83 49.66 3.42
C ALA A 611 6.09 48.77 3.32
N THR A 612 6.53 48.11 4.40
CA THR A 612 7.72 47.23 4.40
C THR A 612 7.36 45.75 4.35
N LEU A 613 6.13 45.35 4.68
CA LEU A 613 5.72 43.93 4.75
C LEU A 613 5.97 43.07 3.48
N TYR A 614 6.19 43.68 2.32
CA TYR A 614 6.39 42.95 1.06
C TYR A 614 7.70 42.17 0.99
N ASP A 615 8.74 42.55 1.75
CA ASP A 615 10.04 41.88 1.77
C ASP A 615 10.20 40.86 2.91
N ASN A 616 9.11 40.59 3.64
CA ASN A 616 9.02 39.55 4.66
C ASN A 616 8.76 38.14 4.11
N SER A 617 8.62 38.00 2.79
CA SER A 617 8.28 36.71 2.16
C SER A 617 9.14 36.41 0.92
N ALA A 618 9.39 35.13 0.69
CA ALA A 618 10.10 34.64 -0.49
C ALA A 618 9.47 33.33 -0.98
N GLN A 619 9.34 33.18 -2.29
CA GLN A 619 8.81 31.99 -2.95
C GLN A 619 9.87 31.37 -3.85
N ILE A 620 10.01 30.05 -3.75
CA ILE A 620 10.97 29.25 -4.53
C ILE A 620 10.17 28.20 -5.30
N SER A 621 10.45 28.08 -6.61
CA SER A 621 10.01 26.97 -7.44
C SER A 621 11.20 26.30 -8.10
N ILE A 622 11.30 24.97 -7.96
CA ILE A 622 12.36 24.13 -8.53
C ILE A 622 11.71 23.09 -9.46
N PRO A 623 11.87 23.22 -10.78
CA PRO A 623 11.43 22.19 -11.72
C PRO A 623 12.18 20.87 -11.55
N VAL A 624 11.45 19.75 -11.53
CA VAL A 624 12.02 18.41 -11.31
C VAL A 624 11.59 17.39 -12.36
N LYS A 625 12.46 16.41 -12.60
CA LYS A 625 12.17 15.20 -13.38
C LYS A 625 12.55 13.95 -12.58
N TYR A 626 11.89 12.83 -12.84
CA TYR A 626 12.07 11.57 -12.12
C TYR A 626 12.73 10.52 -13.00
N GLU A 627 13.79 9.87 -12.50
CA GLU A 627 14.42 8.75 -13.19
C GLU A 627 13.70 7.44 -12.84
N ALA A 628 13.23 6.71 -13.85
CA ALA A 628 12.35 5.54 -13.66
C ALA A 628 13.04 4.31 -13.02
N GLY A 629 14.37 4.29 -12.85
CA GLY A 629 15.08 3.21 -12.15
C GLY A 629 14.89 1.81 -12.77
N LEU A 630 15.05 1.69 -14.09
CA LEU A 630 14.79 0.46 -14.85
C LEU A 630 16.07 -0.18 -15.36
N ILE A 631 16.11 -1.51 -15.35
CA ILE A 631 17.14 -2.32 -16.00
C ILE A 631 16.53 -2.99 -17.23
N PHE A 632 17.10 -2.72 -18.40
CA PHE A 632 16.70 -3.34 -19.66
C PHE A 632 17.76 -4.35 -20.11
N THR A 633 17.39 -5.62 -20.29
CA THR A 633 18.29 -6.71 -20.73
C THR A 633 17.71 -7.48 -21.91
N VAL A 634 18.59 -8.15 -22.66
CA VAL A 634 18.21 -8.97 -23.81
C VAL A 634 18.99 -10.29 -23.80
N TRP A 635 18.34 -11.39 -24.19
CA TRP A 635 18.96 -12.71 -24.31
C TRP A 635 18.37 -13.50 -25.50
N PRO A 636 19.19 -14.16 -26.34
CA PRO A 636 20.65 -14.07 -26.39
C PRO A 636 21.11 -12.72 -26.99
N ALA A 637 22.36 -12.33 -26.74
CA ALA A 637 22.95 -11.13 -27.34
C ALA A 637 23.43 -11.39 -28.79
N ASP A 638 23.87 -12.61 -29.06
CA ASP A 638 24.34 -13.07 -30.37
C ASP A 638 23.74 -14.45 -30.67
N GLU A 639 23.33 -14.67 -31.92
CA GLU A 639 22.82 -15.97 -32.40
C GLU A 639 23.51 -16.32 -33.72
N HIS A 640 23.85 -17.60 -33.95
CA HIS A 640 24.57 -18.03 -35.16
C HIS A 640 23.83 -19.15 -35.89
N VAL A 641 23.46 -18.89 -37.14
CA VAL A 641 22.82 -19.86 -38.03
C VAL A 641 23.76 -20.20 -39.19
N VAL A 642 23.97 -21.50 -39.42
CA VAL A 642 24.81 -22.00 -40.51
C VAL A 642 23.94 -22.56 -41.62
N VAL A 643 24.19 -22.14 -42.86
CA VAL A 643 23.57 -22.71 -44.07
C VAL A 643 24.56 -23.66 -44.71
N LYS A 644 24.17 -24.93 -44.86
CA LYS A 644 25.06 -25.97 -45.39
C LYS A 644 25.14 -25.91 -46.92
N GLU A 645 26.30 -26.23 -47.47
CA GLU A 645 26.47 -26.32 -48.92
C GLU A 645 25.64 -27.47 -49.50
N GLY A 646 24.82 -27.19 -50.51
CA GLY A 646 23.90 -28.18 -51.12
C GLY A 646 22.57 -28.38 -50.39
N GLU A 647 22.30 -27.63 -49.31
CA GLU A 647 21.00 -27.65 -48.63
C GLU A 647 19.86 -27.22 -49.59
N GLN A 648 18.78 -28.00 -49.64
CA GLN A 648 17.61 -27.72 -50.46
C GLN A 648 16.44 -27.26 -49.60
N PHE A 649 15.60 -26.37 -50.13
CA PHE A 649 14.37 -25.92 -49.49
C PHE A 649 13.15 -26.57 -50.15
N ALA A 650 12.08 -26.76 -49.37
CA ALA A 650 10.84 -27.34 -49.89
C ALA A 650 10.21 -26.45 -50.97
N ALA A 651 9.65 -27.07 -52.02
CA ALA A 651 9.00 -26.35 -53.13
C ALA A 651 7.74 -25.58 -52.71
N VAL A 652 7.19 -25.93 -51.54
CA VAL A 652 5.94 -25.39 -50.99
C VAL A 652 6.06 -25.34 -49.47
N PHE A 653 5.62 -24.24 -48.86
CA PHE A 653 5.51 -24.09 -47.41
C PHE A 653 4.04 -24.08 -46.99
N ASN A 654 3.67 -24.96 -46.07
CA ASN A 654 2.35 -25.01 -45.43
C ASN A 654 2.41 -24.81 -43.90
N ASP A 655 3.62 -24.77 -43.34
CA ASP A 655 3.91 -24.61 -41.92
C ASP A 655 5.14 -23.71 -41.76
N THR A 656 5.14 -22.86 -40.73
CA THR A 656 6.27 -21.96 -40.43
C THR A 656 7.56 -22.73 -40.15
N ARG A 657 7.47 -24.00 -39.72
CA ARG A 657 8.59 -24.91 -39.51
C ARG A 657 9.45 -25.16 -40.75
N MET A 658 8.87 -24.99 -41.94
CA MET A 658 9.55 -25.26 -43.21
C MET A 658 10.42 -24.08 -43.71
N ILE A 659 10.35 -22.92 -43.06
CA ILE A 659 11.05 -21.70 -43.48
C ILE A 659 12.56 -21.77 -43.20
N GLY A 660 12.94 -22.27 -42.03
CA GLY A 660 14.33 -22.27 -41.56
C GLY A 660 14.48 -22.28 -40.04
N GLU A 661 15.68 -22.04 -39.53
CA GLU A 661 16.00 -22.09 -38.09
C GLU A 661 15.27 -20.99 -37.30
N GLU A 662 14.90 -21.30 -36.05
CA GLU A 662 14.30 -20.36 -35.12
C GLU A 662 15.35 -19.53 -34.39
N VAL A 663 15.08 -18.23 -34.25
CA VAL A 663 15.85 -17.28 -33.46
C VAL A 663 14.91 -16.70 -32.41
N ASN A 664 15.09 -17.11 -31.16
CA ASN A 664 14.28 -16.67 -30.04
C ASN A 664 14.99 -15.57 -29.28
N ILE A 665 14.36 -14.39 -29.19
CA ILE A 665 14.91 -13.24 -28.49
C ILE A 665 13.97 -12.86 -27.34
N THR A 666 14.50 -12.84 -26.13
CA THR A 666 13.81 -12.43 -24.92
C THR A 666 14.28 -11.05 -24.49
N TYR A 667 13.35 -10.10 -24.41
CA TYR A 667 13.56 -8.78 -23.85
C TYR A 667 13.01 -8.75 -22.42
N THR A 668 13.85 -8.40 -21.44
CA THR A 668 13.44 -8.32 -20.03
C THR A 668 13.60 -6.89 -19.54
N VAL A 669 12.52 -6.36 -18.94
CA VAL A 669 12.51 -5.07 -18.25
C VAL A 669 12.28 -5.34 -16.77
N GLU A 670 13.21 -4.91 -15.92
CA GLU A 670 13.15 -5.08 -14.47
C GLU A 670 13.14 -3.73 -13.77
N LYS A 671 12.24 -3.57 -12.80
CA LYS A 671 12.12 -2.37 -11.99
C LYS A 671 12.99 -2.49 -10.74
N THR A 672 13.91 -1.54 -10.56
CA THR A 672 14.79 -1.48 -9.36
C THR A 672 14.48 -0.31 -8.44
N GLY A 673 13.79 0.72 -8.94
CA GLY A 673 13.36 1.89 -8.17
C GLY A 673 12.03 1.69 -7.45
N LEU A 674 11.81 2.51 -6.41
CA LEU A 674 10.55 2.60 -5.65
C LEU A 674 9.55 3.60 -6.25
N ILE A 675 9.96 4.40 -7.25
CA ILE A 675 9.13 5.42 -7.88
C ILE A 675 8.11 4.74 -8.81
N GLU A 676 6.83 5.11 -8.73
CA GLU A 676 5.80 4.66 -9.70
C GLU A 676 6.14 5.17 -11.10
N THR A 677 6.06 4.28 -12.09
CA THR A 677 6.49 4.58 -13.47
C THR A 677 5.31 4.44 -14.43
N PRO A 678 5.07 5.42 -15.32
CA PRO A 678 4.02 5.31 -16.32
C PRO A 678 4.35 4.23 -17.36
N ASP A 679 3.35 3.88 -18.16
CA ASP A 679 3.48 2.91 -19.24
C ASP A 679 4.72 3.14 -20.11
N LEU A 680 5.48 2.07 -20.27
CA LEU A 680 6.65 2.01 -21.13
C LEU A 680 6.24 1.54 -22.52
N TYR A 681 7.01 1.92 -23.52
CA TYR A 681 6.92 1.33 -24.85
C TYR A 681 8.25 0.69 -25.24
N LEU A 682 8.17 -0.52 -25.78
CA LEU A 682 9.28 -1.26 -26.35
C LEU A 682 9.06 -1.37 -27.86
N GLU A 683 9.88 -0.67 -28.65
CA GLU A 683 9.86 -0.77 -30.11
C GLU A 683 10.98 -1.70 -30.57
N VAL A 684 10.63 -2.76 -31.30
CA VAL A 684 11.59 -3.73 -31.86
C VAL A 684 11.62 -3.58 -33.37
N THR A 685 12.80 -3.31 -33.92
CA THR A 685 13.04 -3.06 -35.34
C THR A 685 14.02 -4.08 -35.89
N TYR A 686 13.69 -4.70 -37.03
CA TYR A 686 14.50 -5.76 -37.64
C TYR A 686 14.49 -5.73 -39.18
N PRO A 687 15.57 -6.22 -39.83
CA PRO A 687 15.66 -6.32 -41.29
C PRO A 687 14.74 -7.43 -41.81
N ARG A 688 13.64 -7.03 -42.43
CA ARG A 688 12.63 -7.95 -42.97
C ARG A 688 12.97 -8.42 -44.38
N LEU A 689 13.41 -7.50 -45.24
CA LEU A 689 13.63 -7.76 -46.66
C LEU A 689 15.05 -7.38 -47.10
N SER A 690 15.58 -8.12 -48.06
CA SER A 690 16.82 -7.81 -48.77
C SER A 690 16.61 -6.71 -49.84
N PRO A 691 17.68 -6.17 -50.47
CA PRO A 691 17.55 -5.20 -51.56
C PRO A 691 16.68 -5.71 -52.72
N MET A 692 16.72 -7.02 -53.02
CA MET A 692 15.90 -7.65 -54.07
C MET A 692 14.50 -8.07 -53.61
N LYS A 693 14.11 -7.69 -52.38
CA LYS A 693 12.83 -8.04 -51.72
C LYS A 693 12.69 -9.53 -51.39
N ASN A 694 13.79 -10.22 -51.09
CA ASN A 694 13.73 -11.54 -50.49
C ASN A 694 13.56 -11.42 -48.97
N TYR A 695 12.81 -12.32 -48.33
CA TYR A 695 12.70 -12.35 -46.87
C TYR A 695 14.05 -12.68 -46.22
N LEU A 696 14.38 -12.01 -45.13
CA LEU A 696 15.57 -12.26 -44.31
C LEU A 696 15.16 -12.89 -42.97
N LEU A 697 14.60 -12.06 -42.08
CA LEU A 697 13.99 -12.50 -40.83
C LEU A 697 12.47 -12.45 -40.94
N TYR A 698 11.82 -13.55 -40.58
CA TYR A 698 10.36 -13.70 -40.62
C TYR A 698 9.81 -13.84 -39.20
N LEU A 699 8.95 -12.91 -38.79
CA LEU A 699 8.33 -12.92 -37.47
C LEU A 699 7.20 -13.96 -37.41
N THR A 700 7.33 -14.95 -36.53
CA THR A 700 6.36 -16.05 -36.43
C THR A 700 5.50 -16.00 -35.17
N ASN A 701 6.06 -15.58 -34.04
CA ASN A 701 5.35 -15.58 -32.76
C ASN A 701 5.87 -14.49 -31.82
N ILE A 702 4.99 -13.97 -30.98
CA ILE A 702 5.34 -13.11 -29.84
C ILE A 702 4.57 -13.62 -28.62
N LYS A 703 5.31 -13.90 -27.54
CA LYS A 703 4.74 -14.26 -26.24
C LYS A 703 5.14 -13.20 -25.22
N THR A 704 4.18 -12.73 -24.43
CA THR A 704 4.39 -11.65 -23.47
C THR A 704 4.01 -12.08 -22.05
N SER A 705 4.56 -11.40 -21.05
CA SER A 705 4.07 -11.47 -19.67
C SER A 705 2.62 -10.96 -19.56
N PRO A 706 1.87 -11.35 -18.51
CA PRO A 706 0.52 -10.83 -18.26
C PRO A 706 0.50 -9.30 -18.32
N GLN A 707 -0.57 -8.74 -18.91
CA GLN A 707 -0.83 -7.29 -19.05
C GLN A 707 0.06 -6.53 -20.06
N VAL A 708 1.08 -7.15 -20.64
CA VAL A 708 1.87 -6.53 -21.73
C VAL A 708 1.16 -6.73 -23.07
N PHE A 709 0.92 -5.62 -23.79
CA PHE A 709 0.21 -5.63 -25.08
C PHE A 709 1.15 -5.21 -26.23
N CYS A 710 1.26 -6.03 -27.27
CA CYS A 710 2.06 -5.73 -28.46
C CYS A 710 1.18 -5.46 -29.69
N ASP A 711 1.26 -4.26 -30.24
CA ASP A 711 0.70 -3.97 -31.56
C ASP A 711 1.68 -4.41 -32.64
N THR A 712 1.30 -5.49 -33.31
CA THR A 712 2.11 -6.15 -34.33
C THR A 712 1.52 -6.01 -35.74
N GLY A 713 0.39 -5.30 -35.88
CA GLY A 713 -0.33 -5.18 -37.14
C GLY A 713 -0.57 -6.55 -37.82
N ARG A 714 -0.17 -6.68 -39.09
CA ARG A 714 -0.18 -7.94 -39.87
C ARG A 714 1.23 -8.53 -40.07
N LEU A 715 2.16 -8.26 -39.15
CA LEU A 715 3.56 -8.69 -39.28
C LEU A 715 3.80 -10.11 -38.78
N ILE A 716 3.05 -10.56 -37.76
CA ILE A 716 3.09 -11.96 -37.32
C ILE A 716 2.54 -12.84 -38.44
N ASN A 717 3.36 -13.78 -38.89
CA ASN A 717 3.00 -14.72 -39.95
C ASN A 717 2.34 -14.01 -41.15
N SER A 718 2.98 -12.96 -41.69
CA SER A 718 2.37 -12.09 -42.71
C SER A 718 1.83 -12.80 -43.95
N GLU A 719 2.33 -14.00 -44.27
CA GLU A 719 1.88 -14.83 -45.40
C GLU A 719 0.71 -15.79 -45.02
N ASN A 720 0.23 -15.75 -43.78
CA ASN A 720 -0.81 -16.63 -43.23
C ASN A 720 -0.55 -18.13 -43.51
N LEU A 721 0.71 -18.56 -43.33
CA LEU A 721 1.09 -19.96 -43.46
C LEU A 721 0.30 -20.78 -42.45
N ASN A 722 -0.43 -21.79 -42.94
CA ASN A 722 -1.46 -22.56 -42.22
C ASN A 722 -2.75 -21.74 -41.95
N PRO A 723 -3.76 -21.76 -42.84
CA PRO A 723 -4.03 -22.81 -43.85
C PRO A 723 -3.46 -22.54 -45.25
N ASN A 724 -2.84 -21.38 -45.52
CA ASN A 724 -2.41 -21.03 -46.88
C ASN A 724 -1.11 -21.73 -47.29
N ILE A 725 -1.02 -21.99 -48.59
CA ILE A 725 0.11 -22.64 -49.25
C ILE A 725 0.96 -21.56 -49.93
N PHE A 726 2.22 -21.41 -49.51
CA PHE A 726 3.16 -20.45 -50.09
C PHE A 726 4.20 -21.14 -50.97
N LYS A 727 4.48 -20.58 -52.14
CA LYS A 727 5.54 -21.07 -53.05
C LYS A 727 6.73 -20.11 -53.01
N PRO A 728 7.86 -20.50 -52.39
CA PRO A 728 9.04 -19.64 -52.36
C PRO A 728 9.62 -19.44 -53.77
N ASN A 729 9.83 -18.18 -54.15
CA ASN A 729 10.49 -17.80 -55.41
C ASN A 729 11.65 -16.82 -55.12
N PRO A 730 12.75 -17.29 -54.51
CA PRO A 730 13.86 -16.44 -54.12
C PRO A 730 14.60 -15.91 -55.35
N LYS A 731 14.87 -14.61 -55.38
CA LYS A 731 15.68 -13.98 -56.44
C LYS A 731 17.16 -14.11 -56.10
N LYS A 732 17.96 -14.61 -57.03
CA LYS A 732 19.42 -14.69 -56.84
C LYS A 732 20.00 -13.28 -56.65
N GLU A 733 20.72 -13.06 -55.55
CA GLU A 733 21.36 -11.79 -55.23
C GLU A 733 22.72 -12.03 -54.56
N THR A 734 23.61 -11.03 -54.63
CA THR A 734 24.88 -11.02 -53.91
C THR A 734 24.70 -10.15 -52.68
N LEU A 735 24.75 -10.76 -51.48
CA LEU A 735 24.58 -10.03 -50.22
C LEU A 735 25.95 -9.49 -49.77
N GLY A 736 26.37 -8.40 -50.41
CA GLY A 736 27.64 -7.73 -50.13
C GLY A 736 27.49 -6.66 -49.07
N ASN A 737 27.54 -7.04 -47.79
CA ASN A 737 27.90 -6.18 -46.64
C ASN A 737 27.97 -7.08 -45.40
N PHE A 738 29.10 -7.08 -44.68
CA PHE A 738 29.26 -7.92 -43.48
C PHE A 738 28.24 -7.60 -42.35
N LEU A 739 27.58 -6.42 -42.39
CA LEU A 739 26.54 -5.99 -41.45
C LEU A 739 25.30 -5.46 -42.18
N VAL A 740 24.14 -6.01 -41.83
CA VAL A 740 22.80 -5.67 -42.31
C VAL A 740 22.05 -5.01 -41.16
N SER A 741 21.93 -3.68 -41.24
CA SER A 741 21.15 -2.85 -40.32
C SER A 741 19.98 -2.18 -41.05
N CYS A 742 19.06 -1.63 -40.27
CA CYS A 742 17.88 -0.94 -40.77
C CYS A 742 18.13 0.45 -41.37
N GLU A 743 19.38 0.91 -41.43
CA GLU A 743 19.74 2.19 -42.04
C GLU A 743 19.74 2.11 -43.58
N ASN A 744 19.95 0.92 -44.15
CA ASN A 744 20.17 0.72 -45.59
C ASN A 744 19.14 -0.23 -46.25
N LEU A 745 18.17 -0.77 -45.50
CA LEU A 745 17.27 -1.83 -45.96
C LEU A 745 15.82 -1.64 -45.48
N PRO A 746 14.82 -2.22 -46.17
CA PRO A 746 13.43 -2.20 -45.74
C PRO A 746 13.25 -3.01 -44.44
N CYS A 747 13.04 -2.30 -43.33
CA CYS A 747 12.79 -2.90 -42.03
C CYS A 747 11.31 -2.91 -41.65
N ALA A 748 10.98 -3.81 -40.73
CA ALA A 748 9.70 -3.82 -40.05
C ALA A 748 9.92 -3.52 -38.56
N SER A 749 8.97 -2.83 -37.95
CA SER A 749 8.93 -2.61 -36.51
C SER A 749 7.56 -2.92 -35.94
N PHE A 750 7.54 -3.30 -34.66
CA PHE A 750 6.34 -3.44 -33.87
C PHE A 750 6.57 -2.85 -32.48
N VAL A 751 5.49 -2.45 -31.81
CA VAL A 751 5.57 -1.73 -30.53
C VAL A 751 4.78 -2.48 -29.46
N CYS A 752 5.41 -2.71 -28.31
CA CYS A 752 4.78 -3.27 -27.13
C CYS A 752 4.60 -2.21 -26.05
N THR A 753 3.39 -2.08 -25.50
CA THR A 753 3.11 -1.31 -24.29
C THR A 753 3.32 -2.23 -23.09
N ILE A 754 4.21 -1.82 -22.19
CA ILE A 754 4.56 -2.54 -20.97
C ILE A 754 4.02 -1.72 -19.79
N PRO A 755 2.97 -2.20 -19.09
CA PRO A 755 2.46 -1.52 -17.90
C PRO A 755 3.41 -1.72 -16.71
N GLU A 756 3.09 -1.06 -15.61
CA GLU A 756 3.88 -1.15 -14.39
C GLU A 756 3.89 -2.58 -13.81
N ALA A 757 5.07 -3.21 -13.80
CA ALA A 757 5.30 -4.50 -13.18
C ALA A 757 6.74 -4.58 -12.67
N LYS A 758 6.97 -5.46 -11.67
CA LYS A 758 8.32 -5.70 -11.12
C LYS A 758 9.28 -6.25 -12.18
N THR A 759 8.77 -7.15 -13.02
CA THR A 759 9.52 -7.73 -14.13
C THR A 759 8.57 -8.04 -15.28
N SER A 760 8.92 -7.61 -16.49
CA SER A 760 8.15 -7.88 -17.71
C SER A 760 9.05 -8.50 -18.77
N GLN A 761 8.53 -9.49 -19.48
CA GLN A 761 9.24 -10.20 -20.53
C GLN A 761 8.45 -10.17 -21.84
N VAL A 762 9.17 -9.91 -22.93
CA VAL A 762 8.65 -10.00 -24.31
C VAL A 762 9.54 -10.97 -25.07
N ASN A 763 9.00 -12.14 -25.38
CA ASN A 763 9.66 -13.20 -26.11
C ASN A 763 9.23 -13.15 -27.58
N VAL A 764 10.18 -12.89 -28.46
CA VAL A 764 9.97 -12.72 -29.89
C VAL A 764 10.65 -13.86 -30.64
N THR A 765 9.88 -14.59 -31.43
CA THR A 765 10.40 -15.69 -32.26
C THR A 765 10.45 -15.25 -33.71
N PHE A 766 11.67 -15.25 -34.26
CA PHE A 766 11.94 -15.10 -35.68
C PHE A 766 12.30 -16.45 -36.30
N ARG A 767 12.11 -16.57 -37.61
CA ARG A 767 12.72 -17.62 -38.42
C ARG A 767 13.60 -17.02 -39.50
N VAL A 768 14.79 -17.59 -39.66
CA VAL A 768 15.70 -17.23 -40.76
C VAL A 768 15.16 -17.82 -42.04
N TRP A 769 14.93 -16.99 -43.06
CA TRP A 769 14.36 -17.43 -44.33
C TRP A 769 15.39 -18.14 -45.20
N LYS A 770 15.58 -19.45 -44.99
CA LYS A 770 16.62 -20.26 -45.65
C LYS A 770 16.63 -20.17 -47.19
N PRO A 771 15.49 -20.10 -47.93
CA PRO A 771 15.52 -19.99 -49.39
C PRO A 771 16.36 -18.81 -49.92
N THR A 772 16.36 -17.69 -49.20
CA THR A 772 17.15 -16.51 -49.55
C THR A 772 18.64 -16.81 -49.43
N PHE A 773 19.06 -17.39 -48.30
CA PHE A 773 20.47 -17.65 -48.01
C PHE A 773 21.05 -18.87 -48.77
N ILE A 774 20.21 -19.83 -49.16
CA ILE A 774 20.63 -20.94 -50.03
C ILE A 774 20.99 -20.41 -51.43
N THR A 775 20.14 -19.53 -51.98
CA THR A 775 20.27 -19.02 -53.36
C THR A 775 21.19 -17.81 -53.51
N ALA A 776 21.35 -17.02 -52.45
CA ALA A 776 22.25 -15.87 -52.43
C ALA A 776 23.74 -16.25 -52.39
N ASP A 777 24.57 -15.34 -52.87
CA ASP A 777 26.03 -15.44 -52.84
C ASP A 777 26.59 -14.56 -51.70
N PHE A 778 27.12 -15.22 -50.65
CA PHE A 778 27.76 -14.61 -49.48
C PHE A 778 28.58 -15.65 -48.69
N SER A 779 29.51 -15.18 -47.86
CA SER A 779 30.30 -16.02 -46.95
C SER A 779 29.86 -15.89 -45.49
N ASN A 780 29.70 -14.66 -45.01
CA ASN A 780 29.24 -14.35 -43.66
C ASN A 780 28.44 -13.04 -43.66
N LEU A 781 27.34 -13.02 -42.90
CA LEU A 781 26.41 -11.90 -42.82
C LEU A 781 25.97 -11.71 -41.36
N HIS A 782 25.92 -10.48 -40.87
CA HIS A 782 25.37 -10.17 -39.56
C HIS A 782 24.14 -9.29 -39.69
N MET A 783 23.00 -9.71 -39.14
CA MET A 783 21.77 -8.91 -39.10
C MET A 783 21.58 -8.36 -37.68
N LEU A 784 21.21 -7.09 -37.56
CA LEU A 784 20.93 -6.46 -36.27
C LEU A 784 19.43 -6.34 -36.03
N VAL A 785 18.96 -6.87 -34.90
CA VAL A 785 17.62 -6.62 -34.35
C VAL A 785 17.77 -5.61 -33.23
N ASN A 786 17.23 -4.41 -33.40
CA ASN A 786 17.33 -3.32 -32.44
C ASN A 786 16.04 -3.20 -31.63
N ALA A 787 16.16 -3.05 -30.32
CA ALA A 787 15.07 -2.81 -29.41
C ALA A 787 15.30 -1.51 -28.64
N THR A 788 14.33 -0.61 -28.69
CA THR A 788 14.37 0.69 -28.02
C THR A 788 13.26 0.78 -26.98
N LEU A 789 13.65 1.04 -25.73
CA LEU A 789 12.74 1.25 -24.61
C LEU A 789 12.54 2.76 -24.40
N GLY A 790 11.29 3.17 -24.27
CA GLY A 790 10.90 4.55 -24.02
C GLY A 790 9.74 4.65 -23.04
N ILE A 791 9.44 5.89 -22.62
CA ILE A 791 8.34 6.22 -21.71
C ILE A 791 7.32 7.04 -22.50
N LYS A 792 6.02 6.74 -22.40
CA LYS A 792 4.98 7.51 -23.10
C LYS A 792 4.86 8.96 -22.59
N ASN A 793 5.11 9.20 -21.31
CA ASN A 793 5.09 10.53 -20.69
C ASN A 793 6.51 11.05 -20.39
N THR A 794 7.06 11.84 -21.31
CA THR A 794 8.43 12.40 -21.21
C THR A 794 8.53 13.71 -20.44
N ASP A 795 7.41 14.28 -20.01
CA ASP A 795 7.38 15.58 -19.35
C ASP A 795 7.96 15.47 -17.93
N LEU A 796 7.60 14.40 -17.23
CA LEU A 796 7.95 14.13 -15.84
C LEU A 796 9.03 13.08 -15.66
N PHE A 797 9.13 12.11 -16.57
CA PHE A 797 10.00 10.95 -16.40
C PHE A 797 11.12 10.89 -17.44
N VAL A 798 12.27 10.38 -17.00
CA VAL A 798 13.47 10.19 -17.83
C VAL A 798 14.01 8.78 -17.62
N LEU A 799 14.48 8.17 -18.72
CA LEU A 799 15.23 6.91 -18.67
C LEU A 799 16.72 7.17 -18.54
N SER A 800 17.40 6.31 -17.80
CA SER A 800 18.86 6.23 -17.86
C SER A 800 19.32 5.92 -19.28
N SER A 801 20.42 6.53 -19.70
CA SER A 801 21.03 6.28 -21.01
C SER A 801 21.41 4.82 -21.21
N SER A 802 21.72 4.08 -20.15
CA SER A 802 22.09 2.67 -20.20
C SER A 802 20.90 1.74 -20.49
N SER A 803 19.66 2.17 -20.26
CA SER A 803 18.46 1.33 -20.38
C SER A 803 17.63 1.62 -21.63
N ARG A 804 18.13 2.46 -22.55
CA ARG A 804 17.36 2.95 -23.70
C ARG A 804 17.35 2.01 -24.90
N THR A 805 18.47 1.35 -25.19
CA THR A 805 18.61 0.55 -26.43
C THR A 805 19.36 -0.76 -26.19
N ARG A 806 18.90 -1.84 -26.82
CA ARG A 806 19.57 -3.14 -26.87
C ARG A 806 19.55 -3.66 -28.30
N SER A 807 20.61 -4.33 -28.71
CA SER A 807 20.73 -4.89 -30.05
C SER A 807 21.14 -6.36 -29.96
N VAL A 808 20.51 -7.20 -30.78
CA VAL A 808 20.86 -8.62 -30.94
C VAL A 808 21.46 -8.82 -32.31
N LYS A 809 22.58 -9.54 -32.38
CA LYS A 809 23.29 -9.82 -33.63
C LYS A 809 23.04 -11.24 -34.07
N VAL A 810 22.35 -11.40 -35.20
CA VAL A 810 22.08 -12.69 -35.83
C VAL A 810 23.10 -12.91 -36.94
N GLN A 811 24.07 -13.79 -36.72
CA GLN A 811 25.06 -14.18 -37.70
C GLN A 811 24.53 -15.31 -38.60
N ILE A 812 24.73 -15.17 -39.91
CA ILE A 812 24.47 -16.22 -40.89
C ILE A 812 25.75 -16.48 -41.67
N SER A 813 26.22 -17.71 -41.66
CA SER A 813 27.39 -18.13 -42.44
C SER A 813 27.04 -19.27 -43.40
N LYS A 814 27.66 -19.25 -44.58
CA LYS A 814 27.56 -20.35 -45.54
C LYS A 814 28.79 -21.22 -45.40
N GLU A 815 28.61 -22.51 -45.15
CA GLU A 815 29.74 -23.45 -45.16
C GLU A 815 30.33 -23.49 -46.57
N THR A 816 31.62 -23.24 -46.68
CA THR A 816 32.39 -23.52 -47.89
C THR A 816 33.21 -24.77 -47.61
N LEU A 817 33.03 -25.84 -48.39
CA LEU A 817 33.99 -26.93 -48.44
C LEU A 817 35.31 -26.38 -48.98
N GLY A 818 36.17 -25.93 -48.07
CA GLY A 818 37.58 -25.73 -48.33
C GLY A 818 38.22 -27.09 -48.58
N GLY A 819 37.99 -27.68 -49.76
CA GLY A 819 38.83 -28.74 -50.26
C GLY A 819 40.27 -28.24 -50.22
N ILE A 820 41.14 -28.96 -49.52
CA ILE A 820 42.55 -28.60 -49.37
C ILE A 820 43.10 -28.34 -50.78
N PRO A 821 43.55 -27.11 -51.11
CA PRO A 821 43.91 -26.81 -52.48
C PRO A 821 45.04 -27.73 -52.93
N PHE A 822 44.94 -28.24 -54.17
CA PHE A 822 45.73 -29.36 -54.70
C PHE A 822 47.26 -29.23 -54.47
N TRP A 823 47.78 -28.00 -54.41
CA TRP A 823 49.19 -27.73 -54.12
C TRP A 823 49.66 -28.24 -52.74
N TYR A 824 48.81 -28.27 -51.71
CA TYR A 824 49.17 -28.85 -50.41
C TYR A 824 49.30 -30.38 -50.49
N ILE A 825 48.49 -31.05 -51.31
CA ILE A 825 48.62 -32.50 -51.57
C ILE A 825 49.94 -32.77 -52.29
N ILE A 826 50.27 -31.96 -53.31
CA ILE A 826 51.54 -32.06 -54.05
C ILE A 826 52.74 -31.82 -53.11
N LEU A 827 52.65 -30.82 -52.23
CA LEU A 827 53.69 -30.52 -51.24
C LEU A 827 53.90 -31.68 -50.25
N SER A 828 52.80 -32.30 -49.79
CA SER A 828 52.86 -33.45 -48.89
C SER A 828 53.49 -34.69 -49.56
N ILE A 829 53.21 -34.92 -50.85
CA ILE A 829 53.82 -36.03 -51.61
C ILE A 829 55.33 -35.80 -51.78
N LEU A 830 55.75 -34.56 -52.09
CA LEU A 830 57.16 -34.20 -52.24
C LEU A 830 57.95 -34.40 -50.93
N ILE A 831 57.39 -33.96 -49.80
CA ILE A 831 58.01 -34.16 -48.48
C ILE A 831 58.06 -35.65 -48.14
N GLY A 832 57.01 -36.41 -48.42
CA GLY A 832 56.98 -37.86 -48.22
C GLY A 832 58.05 -38.60 -49.01
N LEU A 833 58.26 -38.25 -50.29
CA LEU A 833 59.30 -38.83 -51.13
C LEU A 833 60.71 -38.46 -50.64
N LEU A 834 60.91 -37.23 -50.17
CA LEU A 834 62.19 -36.78 -49.61
C LEU A 834 62.56 -37.59 -48.35
N ILE A 835 61.59 -37.80 -47.46
CA ILE A 835 61.79 -38.62 -46.26
C ILE A 835 62.08 -40.07 -46.63
N LEU A 836 61.35 -40.64 -47.60
CA LEU A 836 61.58 -42.01 -48.07
C LEU A 836 63.00 -42.18 -48.63
N ALA A 837 63.46 -41.24 -49.46
CA ALA A 837 64.82 -41.25 -50.00
C ALA A 837 65.88 -41.19 -48.88
N LEU A 838 65.63 -40.38 -47.85
CA LEU A 838 66.52 -40.24 -46.70
C LEU A 838 66.57 -41.53 -45.86
N VAL A 839 65.42 -42.20 -45.68
CA VAL A 839 65.35 -43.51 -45.01
C VAL A 839 66.08 -44.59 -45.81
N ILE A 840 65.89 -44.65 -47.14
CA ILE A 840 66.62 -45.59 -48.01
C ILE A 840 68.13 -45.35 -47.91
N PHE A 841 68.56 -44.09 -47.89
CA PHE A 841 69.96 -43.73 -47.74
C PHE A 841 70.52 -44.18 -46.38
N ILE A 842 69.78 -43.99 -45.29
CA ILE A 842 70.15 -44.48 -43.96
C ILE A 842 70.24 -46.02 -43.95
N LEU A 843 69.25 -46.72 -44.47
CA LEU A 843 69.23 -48.20 -44.53
C LEU A 843 70.36 -48.77 -45.39
N TRP A 844 70.72 -48.08 -46.48
CA TRP A 844 71.88 -48.41 -47.31
C TRP A 844 73.19 -48.22 -46.54
N LYS A 845 73.35 -47.09 -45.83
CA LYS A 845 74.55 -46.83 -45.02
C LYS A 845 74.68 -47.79 -43.83
N MET A 846 73.57 -48.26 -43.28
CA MET A 846 73.52 -49.28 -42.22
C MET A 846 73.74 -50.72 -42.73
N GLY A 847 73.99 -50.91 -44.04
CA GLY A 847 74.41 -52.20 -44.60
C GLY A 847 73.28 -53.21 -44.83
N PHE A 848 72.01 -52.79 -44.75
CA PHE A 848 70.84 -53.66 -44.88
C PHE A 848 70.72 -54.37 -46.24
N PHE A 849 71.31 -53.82 -47.31
CA PHE A 849 71.22 -54.36 -48.67
C PHE A 849 72.40 -55.25 -49.10
N LYS A 850 73.34 -55.61 -48.21
CA LYS A 850 74.43 -56.55 -48.55
C LYS A 850 74.03 -58.00 -48.25
N ARG A 851 73.51 -58.73 -49.25
CA ARG A 851 73.31 -60.19 -49.19
C ARG A 851 74.59 -60.95 -49.61
N LYS A 852 74.94 -62.00 -48.86
CA LYS A 852 75.92 -63.02 -49.28
C LYS A 852 75.29 -63.96 -50.33
N PRO A 853 76.00 -64.36 -51.41
CA PRO A 853 75.50 -65.33 -52.39
C PRO A 853 75.47 -66.74 -51.79
N ARG A 854 74.43 -67.52 -52.13
CA ARG A 854 74.21 -68.91 -51.70
C ARG A 854 74.57 -69.83 -52.87
N GLU A 855 75.51 -70.76 -52.67
CA GLU A 855 75.89 -71.78 -53.65
C GLU A 855 74.76 -72.80 -53.85
N PHE A 856 74.62 -73.28 -55.09
CA PHE A 856 73.70 -74.32 -55.53
C PHE A 856 74.48 -75.60 -55.89
N SER A 857 74.04 -76.74 -55.39
CA SER A 857 74.20 -78.09 -55.99
C SER A 857 72.88 -78.83 -55.75
N LYS A 858 72.08 -79.16 -56.79
CA LYS A 858 72.03 -80.47 -57.50
C LYS A 858 72.10 -81.63 -56.50
N GLU A 859 71.09 -82.44 -56.25
CA GLU A 859 70.28 -83.36 -57.08
C GLU A 859 69.30 -84.00 -56.04
N ASP A 860 67.99 -84.18 -56.23
CA ASP A 860 67.29 -85.32 -56.85
C ASP A 860 65.88 -85.33 -56.21
N MET A 861 64.80 -85.35 -57.00
CA MET A 861 63.92 -86.49 -57.33
C MET A 861 62.91 -86.93 -56.25
N MET A 862 61.61 -86.87 -56.66
CA MET A 862 60.46 -87.74 -56.30
C MET A 862 60.04 -87.75 -54.81
N ASP A 863 58.78 -87.57 -54.41
CA ASP A 863 57.46 -87.88 -54.99
C ASP A 863 56.45 -86.72 -54.88
#